data_AF-A0A1J6JYL7-F1
#
_entry.id   AF-A0A1J6JYL7-F1
#
_cell.length_a   1.000
_cell.length_b   1.000
_cell.length_c   1.000
_cell.angle_alpha   90.00
_cell.angle_beta   90.00
_cell.angle_gamma   90.00
#
_symmetry.space_group_name_H-M   'P 1'
#
loop_
_entity.id
_entity.type
_entity.pdbx_description
1 polymer ?
#
loop_
_entity_poly.entity_id
_entity_poly.type
_entity_poly.pdbx_seq_one_letter_code
_entity_poly.pdbx_strand_id
1 'polypeptide(L)'
;MADQKGKDQSSNSQPSLALLPWKYDVFLNCSGGDTSKYFVDQLYLTLRQAGFNTFRTDDEGEHVSSEVVMNAIEGSIIFIIVLSKNYASSRRCLNELVHILEVKKNSKRLILPIFYDIDPSDARKQTGIFAEAFERHGTCSQSEQNIQLWRAALSRVGNLSGWDLRHVAEGFESKFIHIISEEVLQEVKSRTPLYVTKHPVALFPRVNQIEKLLFKGRCDDVRVIGIYGMGGIGKTTLAKAVFNQVLQHFEASCFLENVKSEASESPNGLVHLQEQLLRTILRRKIKVHNVDEGITLIKEGIWQKKVFIVLDDLDDQCQLNALLGERDWLRPGSRVVITTQDKHLLKELQMNEQYEAMKLDHKSSLQLFTLHAFRNAPPAEDYSMHVDGIVTYCAGVPLALQVLGAYLSDKKIEEWKNALDKLKTIPSSDIHTKLRIIFDGLPDDFTKAVFLDLACFFFKIQKSEVVGIFTACGFYPEVEICELIDKSLLTIDENKHLNMHNLIRDMGREIVHSESPDNPGKRSRLWCPKDISDVLIGHKGTKAVEGIVLESSALKDVPFSTKAFEKMAKLRLLHINHLQLYGRFQYLPKSLKYLHWHYCPLKCLPSDLCLENLVILNMSFGKFKESQAPLKYFKCLKSLVFYSCEDLKKSPEFVGLHSLEELSFGYCSNLMGLDSTIGELKRLRILNIADCKNLRELPRRICELKSLEILYLYRCSKLEELPDDLGKLERLKELNAVATAITRLPGSVGHLKNLEMLLLSQDFLLKRQSKFSDIFSTWLQPKRSHSRVGYLPSSFSSLSALKVLQIENWNMTEDDIPFSLASLSSLQNLCFSNNKFHAIHFNLCDLSSLKYLNLSECPNLKSIPEIPPTLQNLRAYKCKSLERLPNLSGLKRLEELELYCCEMLTEIQGLENLDSVRRISLWSCKSFGRLLDVSNLSKLKNLDLSHCERLIEIRGLENLHSIRYINLFNCKALKNPFTENFFKAHYEHGSELQLGLCNSNVPNWFSYKVDGCSMCFNMPLQGESTFLGMFLWVVYGTVDETKNVYPKATIVDQTNGVEFNHRLWTTISFAENSSIHYIPRIYFKCPVKGREMMSIHIECYDFPTEDFVKKCGVHLLYKDKNGQVHSVCEFFS
;
A
#
# COMPACT_ATOMS: atom_id res chain seq x y z
N MET A 1 5.59 1.20 65.97
CA MET A 1 4.94 2.50 66.24
C MET A 1 4.73 3.17 64.89
N ALA A 2 3.44 3.40 64.57
CA ALA A 2 2.84 4.38 63.63
C ALA A 2 3.56 4.67 62.29
N ASP A 3 3.00 4.24 61.16
CA ASP A 3 1.95 4.92 60.35
C ASP A 3 2.46 6.11 59.52
N GLN A 4 2.50 5.97 58.20
CA GLN A 4 1.65 6.77 57.30
C GLN A 4 1.70 6.33 55.83
N LYS A 5 0.53 5.90 55.38
CA LYS A 5 -0.05 5.72 54.04
C LYS A 5 0.64 6.47 52.86
N GLY A 6 1.08 5.70 51.87
CA GLY A 6 1.25 6.16 50.49
C GLY A 6 -0.09 6.19 49.74
N LYS A 7 -0.38 7.31 49.08
CA LYS A 7 -1.50 7.48 48.14
C LYS A 7 -1.06 6.99 46.76
N ASP A 8 -1.74 5.96 46.26
CA ASP A 8 -1.68 5.54 44.86
C ASP A 8 -2.21 6.65 43.94
N GLN A 9 -1.42 7.00 42.93
CA GLN A 9 -1.85 7.81 41.79
C GLN A 9 -2.59 6.91 40.79
N SER A 10 -3.80 7.35 40.46
CA SER A 10 -4.74 6.78 39.51
C SER A 10 -4.12 6.38 38.18
N SER A 11 -4.24 5.09 37.86
CA SER A 11 -4.04 4.54 36.52
C SER A 11 -5.01 5.16 35.52
N ASN A 12 -4.48 5.60 34.38
CA ASN A 12 -5.25 5.93 33.18
C ASN A 12 -6.03 4.68 32.73
N SER A 13 -7.31 4.62 33.10
CA SER A 13 -8.24 3.61 32.60
C SER A 13 -8.68 4.01 31.19
N GLN A 14 -8.27 3.22 30.19
CA GLN A 14 -8.96 3.18 28.91
C GLN A 14 -10.42 2.79 29.15
N PRO A 15 -11.41 3.35 28.42
CA PRO A 15 -12.80 2.98 28.59
C PRO A 15 -12.96 1.49 28.24
N SER A 16 -13.28 0.69 29.25
CA SER A 16 -13.53 -0.73 29.11
C SER A 16 -14.78 -0.97 28.26
N LEU A 17 -14.62 -1.61 27.10
CA LEU A 17 -15.71 -2.09 26.24
C LEU A 17 -16.54 -3.25 26.85
N ALA A 18 -16.51 -3.44 28.16
CA ALA A 18 -17.04 -4.65 28.82
C ALA A 18 -17.95 -4.41 30.03
N LEU A 19 -18.36 -3.18 30.34
CA LEU A 19 -19.37 -2.93 31.37
C LEU A 19 -20.47 -2.06 30.77
N LEU A 20 -21.68 -2.64 30.67
CA LEU A 20 -22.90 -1.89 30.39
C LEU A 20 -22.97 -0.70 31.37
N PRO A 21 -23.12 0.55 30.91
CA PRO A 21 -23.28 1.69 31.81
C PRO A 21 -24.66 1.71 32.51
N TRP A 22 -25.50 0.70 32.27
CA TRP A 22 -26.89 0.63 32.70
C TRP A 22 -27.04 -0.35 33.86
N LYS A 23 -27.68 0.10 34.95
CA LYS A 23 -27.94 -0.72 36.13
C LYS A 23 -29.22 -1.53 35.98
N TYR A 24 -30.20 -1.02 35.22
CA TYR A 24 -31.52 -1.64 35.06
C TYR A 24 -31.93 -1.70 33.58
N ASP A 25 -32.60 -2.78 33.19
CA ASP A 25 -33.10 -2.95 31.82
C ASP A 25 -34.39 -2.15 31.61
N VAL A 26 -35.26 -2.14 32.62
CA VAL A 26 -36.59 -1.53 32.58
C VAL A 26 -36.84 -0.74 33.86
N PHE A 27 -37.31 0.50 33.73
CA PHE A 27 -37.88 1.28 34.83
C PHE A 27 -39.40 1.30 34.72
N LEU A 28 -40.08 0.90 35.79
CA LEU A 28 -41.53 0.77 35.82
C LEU A 28 -42.15 1.89 36.66
N ASN A 29 -42.85 2.79 35.99
CA ASN A 29 -43.45 3.99 36.57
C ASN A 29 -44.97 3.80 36.68
N CYS A 30 -45.48 3.69 37.91
CA CYS A 30 -46.86 3.29 38.19
C CYS A 30 -47.38 3.87 39.52
N SER A 31 -48.70 3.95 39.67
CA SER A 31 -49.38 4.36 40.92
C SER A 31 -49.78 3.15 41.78
N GLY A 32 -49.52 3.19 43.08
CA GLY A 32 -49.79 2.09 44.03
C GLY A 32 -51.26 1.87 44.45
N GLY A 33 -52.25 2.23 43.63
CA GLY A 33 -53.67 2.01 43.95
C GLY A 33 -54.12 0.55 43.78
N ASP A 34 -55.11 0.11 44.57
CA ASP A 34 -55.47 -1.31 44.79
C ASP A 34 -55.73 -2.15 43.52
N THR A 35 -56.42 -1.63 42.51
CA THR A 35 -56.73 -2.38 41.26
C THR A 35 -55.63 -2.35 40.20
N SER A 36 -54.73 -1.38 40.22
CA SER A 36 -53.53 -1.37 39.36
C SER A 36 -52.37 -2.18 39.95
N LYS A 37 -52.41 -2.44 41.27
CA LYS A 37 -51.36 -3.16 42.00
C LYS A 37 -51.19 -4.59 41.50
N TYR A 38 -52.28 -5.35 41.32
CA TYR A 38 -52.23 -6.71 40.80
C TYR A 38 -51.63 -6.79 39.39
N PHE A 39 -52.09 -5.94 38.46
CA PHE A 39 -51.55 -5.89 37.10
C PHE A 39 -50.07 -5.54 37.07
N VAL A 40 -49.66 -4.51 37.82
CA VAL A 40 -48.27 -4.07 37.90
C VAL A 40 -47.37 -5.14 38.54
N ASP A 41 -47.86 -5.85 39.56
CA ASP A 41 -47.16 -6.99 40.19
C ASP A 41 -46.94 -8.11 39.17
N GLN A 42 -47.97 -8.49 38.42
CA GLN A 42 -47.88 -9.53 37.39
C GLN A 42 -46.96 -9.12 36.24
N LEU A 43 -47.01 -7.86 35.80
CA LEU A 43 -46.11 -7.33 34.77
C LEU A 43 -44.66 -7.33 35.25
N TYR A 44 -44.41 -6.88 36.47
CA TYR A 44 -43.08 -6.90 37.08
C TYR A 44 -42.51 -8.33 37.20
N LEU A 45 -43.31 -9.27 37.72
CA LEU A 45 -42.91 -10.67 37.84
C LEU A 45 -42.64 -11.30 36.47
N THR A 46 -43.48 -11.03 35.47
CA THR A 46 -43.31 -11.57 34.11
C THR A 46 -42.03 -11.04 33.48
N LEU A 47 -41.72 -9.75 33.64
CA LEU A 47 -40.47 -9.16 33.14
C LEU A 47 -39.24 -9.77 33.85
N ARG A 48 -39.30 -9.96 35.17
CA ARG A 48 -38.24 -10.64 35.94
C ARG A 48 -38.06 -12.10 35.50
N GLN A 49 -39.16 -12.84 35.29
CA GLN A 49 -39.14 -14.21 34.80
C GLN A 49 -38.60 -14.32 33.36
N ALA A 50 -38.85 -13.31 32.53
CA ALA A 50 -38.26 -13.17 31.20
C ALA A 50 -36.76 -12.79 31.23
N GLY A 51 -36.19 -12.54 32.42
CA GLY A 51 -34.77 -12.29 32.65
C GLY A 51 -34.37 -10.81 32.72
N PHE A 52 -35.31 -9.87 32.75
CA PHE A 52 -34.99 -8.44 32.85
C PHE A 52 -34.68 -8.00 34.28
N ASN A 53 -33.67 -7.13 34.43
CA ASN A 53 -33.43 -6.40 35.66
C ASN A 53 -34.33 -5.16 35.74
N THR A 54 -35.58 -5.36 36.16
CA THR A 54 -36.58 -4.30 36.26
C THR A 54 -36.51 -3.58 37.61
N PHE A 55 -36.47 -2.24 37.59
CA PHE A 55 -36.59 -1.41 38.79
C PHE A 55 -38.05 -0.99 39.00
N ARG A 56 -38.52 -1.15 40.24
CA ARG A 56 -39.85 -0.71 40.69
C ARG A 56 -39.73 0.01 42.03
N THR A 57 -40.35 1.18 42.12
CA THR A 57 -40.21 2.10 43.26
C THR A 57 -40.73 1.52 44.59
N ASP A 58 -41.64 0.54 44.56
CA ASP A 58 -42.24 -0.03 45.77
C ASP A 58 -41.43 -1.21 46.38
N ASP A 59 -40.33 -1.64 45.75
CA ASP A 59 -39.51 -2.78 46.22
C ASP A 59 -38.56 -2.43 47.38
N GLU A 60 -38.34 -1.15 47.71
CA GLU A 60 -37.36 -0.70 48.73
C GLU A 60 -37.98 -0.02 49.98
N GLY A 61 -39.30 -0.11 50.18
CA GLY A 61 -40.00 0.38 51.38
C GLY A 61 -40.37 1.87 51.38
N GLU A 62 -41.15 2.33 52.37
CA GLU A 62 -41.79 3.65 52.39
C GLU A 62 -40.85 4.88 52.56
N HIS A 63 -39.52 4.69 52.56
CA HIS A 63 -38.53 5.76 52.74
C HIS A 63 -37.34 5.68 51.76
N VAL A 64 -37.58 5.42 50.47
CA VAL A 64 -36.54 5.56 49.43
C VAL A 64 -36.24 7.04 49.19
N SER A 65 -34.96 7.43 49.24
CA SER A 65 -34.56 8.81 48.92
C SER A 65 -34.82 9.11 47.44
N SER A 66 -35.26 10.34 47.12
CA SER A 66 -35.50 10.77 45.72
C SER A 66 -34.28 10.54 44.83
N GLU A 67 -33.07 10.55 45.40
CA GLU A 67 -31.79 10.38 44.72
C GLU A 67 -31.60 8.96 44.17
N VAL A 68 -32.05 7.91 44.88
CA VAL A 68 -31.98 6.52 44.40
C VAL A 68 -32.88 6.32 43.19
N VAL A 69 -34.09 6.91 43.22
CA VAL A 69 -35.04 6.82 42.11
C VAL A 69 -34.52 7.59 40.88
N MET A 70 -33.96 8.79 41.06
CA MET A 70 -33.35 9.53 39.94
C MET A 70 -32.17 8.75 39.34
N ASN A 71 -31.29 8.19 40.17
CA ASN A 71 -30.19 7.34 39.70
C ASN A 71 -30.69 6.09 38.97
N ALA A 72 -31.81 5.50 39.39
CA ALA A 72 -32.43 4.37 38.71
C ALA A 72 -33.01 4.79 37.35
N ILE A 73 -33.65 5.96 37.25
CA ILE A 73 -34.14 6.52 35.98
C ILE A 73 -32.95 6.77 35.04
N GLU A 74 -31.88 7.40 35.52
CA GLU A 74 -30.67 7.63 34.74
C GLU A 74 -29.96 6.34 34.32
N GLY A 75 -30.05 5.28 35.13
CA GLY A 75 -29.45 3.97 34.88
C GLY A 75 -30.31 2.98 34.08
N SER A 76 -31.50 3.37 33.59
CA SER A 76 -32.46 2.49 32.90
C SER A 76 -32.52 2.66 31.38
N ILE A 77 -32.69 1.56 30.63
CA ILE A 77 -32.72 1.52 29.16
C ILE A 77 -34.11 1.83 28.59
N ILE A 78 -35.15 1.23 29.18
CA ILE A 78 -36.56 1.34 28.77
C ILE A 78 -37.41 1.87 29.92
N PHE A 79 -38.33 2.78 29.64
CA PHE A 79 -39.31 3.28 30.60
C PHE A 79 -40.71 2.78 30.24
N ILE A 80 -41.32 2.00 31.13
CA ILE A 80 -42.72 1.58 31.01
C ILE A 80 -43.57 2.45 31.94
N ILE A 81 -44.54 3.14 31.37
CA ILE A 81 -45.41 4.08 32.11
C ILE A 81 -46.82 3.49 32.15
N VAL A 82 -47.25 3.06 33.34
CA VAL A 82 -48.59 2.48 33.53
C VAL A 82 -49.55 3.59 33.96
N LEU A 83 -50.25 4.16 32.98
CA LEU A 83 -51.26 5.19 33.19
C LEU A 83 -52.57 4.53 33.61
N SER A 84 -52.98 4.75 34.86
CA SER A 84 -54.22 4.24 35.47
C SER A 84 -55.12 5.40 35.92
N LYS A 85 -56.36 5.09 36.33
CA LYS A 85 -57.31 6.08 36.88
C LYS A 85 -56.74 6.93 38.02
N ASN A 86 -55.88 6.36 38.86
CA ASN A 86 -55.32 7.06 40.03
C ASN A 86 -53.93 7.65 39.79
N TYR A 87 -53.38 7.52 38.58
CA TYR A 87 -52.01 7.91 38.27
C TYR A 87 -51.72 9.38 38.56
N ALA A 88 -52.59 10.28 38.08
CA ALA A 88 -52.41 11.72 38.25
C ALA A 88 -52.69 12.24 39.66
N SER A 89 -53.18 11.40 40.58
CA SER A 89 -53.32 11.78 42.00
C SER A 89 -52.01 11.64 42.78
N SER A 90 -51.00 10.95 42.21
CA SER A 90 -49.70 10.72 42.83
C SER A 90 -48.66 11.75 42.37
N ARG A 91 -48.27 12.67 43.26
CA ARG A 91 -47.17 13.62 43.01
C ARG A 91 -45.85 12.92 42.68
N ARG A 92 -45.60 11.75 43.28
CA ARG A 92 -44.40 10.92 43.04
C ARG A 92 -44.32 10.49 41.57
N CYS A 93 -45.39 9.85 41.07
CA CYS A 93 -45.45 9.36 39.68
C CYS A 93 -45.30 10.51 38.66
N LEU A 94 -45.90 11.67 38.94
CA LEU A 94 -45.82 12.86 38.08
C LEU A 94 -44.40 13.48 38.05
N ASN A 95 -43.69 13.50 39.18
CA ASN A 95 -42.31 13.97 39.24
C ASN A 95 -41.34 13.02 38.53
N GLU A 96 -41.47 11.71 38.76
CA GLU A 96 -40.70 10.69 38.03
C GLU A 96 -40.91 10.81 36.51
N LEU A 97 -42.16 11.04 36.07
CA LEU A 97 -42.52 11.20 34.67
C LEU A 97 -41.83 12.41 34.00
N VAL A 98 -41.76 13.55 34.70
CA VAL A 98 -41.04 14.74 34.22
C VAL A 98 -39.56 14.42 34.04
N HIS A 99 -38.95 13.76 35.02
CA HIS A 99 -37.53 13.41 34.97
C HIS A 99 -37.22 12.38 33.87
N ILE A 100 -38.07 11.38 33.67
CA ILE A 100 -37.98 10.43 32.55
C ILE A 100 -37.96 11.18 31.20
N LEU A 101 -38.80 12.21 31.04
CA LEU A 101 -38.84 13.00 29.81
C LEU A 101 -37.63 13.92 29.65
N GLU A 102 -37.03 14.41 30.74
CA GLU A 102 -35.76 15.15 30.70
C GLU A 102 -34.60 14.25 30.29
N VAL A 103 -34.48 13.07 30.89
CA VAL A 103 -33.49 12.05 30.50
C VAL A 103 -33.67 11.66 29.04
N LYS A 104 -34.91 11.54 28.55
CA LYS A 104 -35.22 11.30 27.14
C LYS A 104 -34.86 12.46 26.20
N LYS A 105 -34.90 13.73 26.64
CA LYS A 105 -34.46 14.84 25.76
C LYS A 105 -32.99 14.70 25.36
N ASN A 106 -32.17 14.17 26.27
CA ASN A 106 -30.73 14.01 26.09
C ASN A 106 -30.33 12.59 25.67
N SER A 107 -31.29 11.67 25.46
CA SER A 107 -31.01 10.27 25.10
C SER A 107 -32.12 9.61 24.26
N LYS A 108 -31.77 8.70 23.34
CA LYS A 108 -32.75 7.97 22.50
C LYS A 108 -33.42 6.79 23.22
N ARG A 109 -33.70 6.94 24.51
CA ARG A 109 -34.35 5.91 25.35
C ARG A 109 -35.83 5.77 25.01
N LEU A 110 -36.32 4.54 25.12
CA LEU A 110 -37.68 4.21 24.72
C LEU A 110 -38.65 4.46 25.89
N ILE A 111 -39.77 5.14 25.59
CA ILE A 111 -40.88 5.30 26.55
C ILE A 111 -42.06 4.55 25.96
N LEU A 112 -42.63 3.66 26.76
CA LEU A 112 -43.72 2.77 26.40
C LEU A 112 -44.90 3.01 27.34
N PRO A 113 -45.92 3.78 26.92
CA PRO A 113 -47.12 3.96 27.73
C PRO A 113 -48.04 2.74 27.66
N ILE A 114 -48.56 2.34 28.81
CA ILE A 114 -49.64 1.38 28.98
C ILE A 114 -50.85 2.17 29.51
N PHE A 115 -51.93 2.19 28.75
CA PHE A 115 -53.20 2.79 29.14
C PHE A 115 -54.05 1.70 29.80
N TYR A 116 -53.97 1.63 31.14
CA TYR A 116 -54.63 0.60 31.94
C TYR A 116 -56.00 1.09 32.41
N ASP A 117 -57.06 0.54 31.79
CA ASP A 117 -58.46 0.86 32.09
C ASP A 117 -58.78 2.38 32.04
N ILE A 118 -58.13 3.09 31.12
CA ILE A 118 -58.36 4.52 30.85
C ILE A 118 -58.34 4.79 29.34
N ASP A 119 -58.96 5.90 28.93
CA ASP A 119 -58.82 6.37 27.56
C ASP A 119 -57.50 7.13 27.35
N PRO A 120 -56.72 6.83 26.30
CA PRO A 120 -55.52 7.62 25.98
C PRO A 120 -55.82 9.12 25.81
N SER A 121 -57.02 9.48 25.36
CA SER A 121 -57.45 10.87 25.24
C SER A 121 -57.62 11.56 26.60
N ASP A 122 -58.00 10.84 27.66
CA ASP A 122 -58.11 11.39 29.02
C ASP A 122 -56.74 11.73 29.59
N ALA A 123 -55.72 10.89 29.36
CA ALA A 123 -54.35 11.19 29.73
C ALA A 123 -53.76 12.34 28.88
N ARG A 124 -54.07 12.39 27.57
CA ARG A 124 -53.56 13.41 26.63
C ARG A 124 -54.16 14.80 26.82
N LYS A 125 -55.47 14.88 27.07
CA LYS A 125 -56.23 16.13 27.25
C LYS A 125 -56.44 16.49 28.73
N GLN A 126 -56.03 15.60 29.64
CA GLN A 126 -56.24 15.72 31.09
C GLN A 126 -57.70 15.98 31.45
N THR A 127 -58.61 15.17 30.87
CA THR A 127 -60.07 15.25 31.09
C THR A 127 -60.55 14.21 32.11
N GLY A 128 -61.77 14.39 32.64
CA GLY A 128 -62.38 13.47 33.60
C GLY A 128 -61.56 13.35 34.91
N ILE A 129 -61.22 12.11 35.27
CA ILE A 129 -60.54 11.77 36.54
C ILE A 129 -59.16 12.45 36.65
N PHE A 130 -58.48 12.67 35.52
CA PHE A 130 -57.20 13.39 35.48
C PHE A 130 -57.39 14.89 35.80
N ALA A 131 -58.47 15.51 35.33
CA ALA A 131 -58.79 16.90 35.64
C ALA A 131 -59.04 17.09 37.14
N GLU A 132 -59.87 16.23 37.74
CA GLU A 132 -60.18 16.25 39.16
C GLU A 132 -58.93 16.09 40.03
N ALA A 133 -57.99 15.22 39.63
CA ALA A 133 -56.73 15.03 40.34
C ALA A 133 -55.86 16.31 40.33
N PHE A 134 -55.80 17.02 39.20
CA PHE A 134 -55.08 18.29 39.11
C PHE A 134 -55.74 19.42 39.92
N GLU A 135 -57.08 19.46 39.99
CA GLU A 135 -57.80 20.41 40.86
C GLU A 135 -57.46 20.20 42.34
N ARG A 136 -57.39 18.94 42.80
CA ARG A 136 -56.96 18.60 44.17
C ARG A 136 -55.52 19.01 44.47
N HIS A 137 -54.65 19.07 43.47
CA HIS A 137 -53.26 19.51 43.63
C HIS A 137 -53.10 21.05 43.69
N GLY A 138 -54.09 21.83 43.23
CA GLY A 138 -54.04 23.28 43.06
C GLY A 138 -54.25 24.15 44.31
N THR A 139 -54.30 23.57 45.52
CA THR A 139 -54.62 24.29 46.77
C THR A 139 -53.42 24.93 47.50
N CYS A 140 -52.23 24.98 46.90
CA CYS A 140 -51.00 25.53 47.52
C CYS A 140 -50.19 26.42 46.55
N SER A 141 -49.70 27.58 47.02
CA SER A 141 -49.06 28.63 46.21
C SER A 141 -47.70 28.26 45.58
N GLN A 142 -47.05 27.19 46.01
CA GLN A 142 -45.82 26.64 45.38
C GLN A 142 -46.10 25.63 44.25
N SER A 143 -47.37 25.38 43.88
CA SER A 143 -47.74 24.27 42.98
C SER A 143 -47.93 24.64 41.50
N GLU A 144 -48.04 25.92 41.14
CA GLU A 144 -48.44 26.34 39.78
C GLU A 144 -47.43 25.95 38.69
N GLN A 145 -46.12 26.14 38.94
CA GLN A 145 -45.06 25.77 37.98
C GLN A 145 -44.95 24.25 37.79
N ASN A 146 -45.08 23.48 38.87
CA ASN A 146 -45.04 22.01 38.81
C ASN A 146 -46.27 21.43 38.09
N ILE A 147 -47.45 22.00 38.30
CA ILE A 147 -48.68 21.57 37.61
C ILE A 147 -48.54 21.76 36.10
N GLN A 148 -47.91 22.85 35.62
CA GLN A 148 -47.66 23.04 34.20
C GLN A 148 -46.70 21.99 33.62
N LEU A 149 -45.61 21.67 34.34
CA LEU A 149 -44.66 20.63 33.94
C LEU A 149 -45.33 19.24 33.89
N TRP A 150 -46.16 18.91 34.89
CA TRP A 150 -46.91 17.65 34.94
C TRP A 150 -47.92 17.52 33.80
N ARG A 151 -48.67 18.59 33.49
CA ARG A 151 -49.60 18.62 32.35
C ARG A 151 -48.87 18.44 31.02
N ALA A 152 -47.75 19.13 30.83
CA ALA A 152 -46.92 18.98 29.63
C ALA A 152 -46.36 17.56 29.49
N ALA A 153 -45.93 16.95 30.59
CA ALA A 153 -45.41 15.60 30.63
C ALA A 153 -46.47 14.55 30.24
N LEU A 154 -47.65 14.60 30.86
CA LEU A 154 -48.76 13.70 30.54
C LEU A 154 -49.26 13.88 29.10
N SER A 155 -49.37 15.12 28.62
CA SER A 155 -49.77 15.37 27.23
C SER A 155 -48.74 14.77 26.25
N ARG A 156 -47.45 14.85 26.56
CA ARG A 156 -46.39 14.30 25.72
C ARG A 156 -46.39 12.77 25.71
N VAL A 157 -46.60 12.12 26.85
CA VAL A 157 -46.68 10.65 26.94
C VAL A 157 -47.99 10.12 26.37
N GLY A 158 -49.11 10.80 26.59
CA GLY A 158 -50.41 10.45 25.98
C GLY A 158 -50.46 10.61 24.45
N ASN A 159 -49.47 11.29 23.86
CA ASN A 159 -49.29 11.38 22.40
C ASN A 159 -48.38 10.27 21.83
N LEU A 160 -47.71 9.48 22.68
CA LEU A 160 -46.89 8.36 22.22
C LEU A 160 -47.78 7.16 21.91
N SER A 161 -47.38 6.37 20.90
CA SER A 161 -47.98 5.06 20.65
C SER A 161 -47.70 4.13 21.83
N GLY A 162 -48.75 3.54 22.37
CA GLY A 162 -48.70 2.63 23.52
C GLY A 162 -49.77 1.56 23.42
N TRP A 163 -49.92 0.77 24.47
CA TRP A 163 -50.89 -0.32 24.50
C TRP A 163 -52.13 0.08 25.31
N ASP A 164 -53.30 -0.13 24.73
CA ASP A 164 -54.60 0.07 25.40
C ASP A 164 -55.21 -1.30 25.71
N LEU A 165 -55.41 -1.58 27.00
CA LEU A 165 -56.00 -2.85 27.46
C LEU A 165 -57.38 -3.11 26.83
N ARG A 166 -58.16 -2.07 26.52
CA ARG A 166 -59.52 -2.19 25.97
C ARG A 166 -59.53 -2.69 24.52
N HIS A 167 -58.42 -2.53 23.81
CA HIS A 167 -58.31 -2.84 22.38
C HIS A 167 -57.33 -3.99 22.08
N VAL A 168 -56.41 -4.28 23.00
CA VAL A 168 -55.41 -5.33 22.84
C VAL A 168 -55.82 -6.57 23.65
N ALA A 169 -55.60 -7.76 23.07
CA ALA A 169 -55.82 -9.05 23.74
C ALA A 169 -57.26 -9.28 24.27
N GLU A 170 -58.27 -8.67 23.64
CA GLU A 170 -59.70 -8.81 24.02
C GLU A 170 -60.01 -8.41 25.47
N GLY A 171 -59.14 -7.60 26.10
CA GLY A 171 -59.30 -7.18 27.50
C GLY A 171 -58.78 -8.19 28.54
N PHE A 172 -58.16 -9.30 28.14
CA PHE A 172 -57.55 -10.25 29.08
C PHE A 172 -56.14 -9.82 29.52
N GLU A 173 -55.99 -9.51 30.80
CA GLU A 173 -54.73 -9.02 31.39
C GLU A 173 -53.53 -9.96 31.17
N SER A 174 -53.72 -11.28 31.29
CA SER A 174 -52.62 -12.25 31.15
C SER A 174 -52.03 -12.31 29.74
N LYS A 175 -52.89 -12.32 28.71
CA LYS A 175 -52.49 -12.25 27.29
C LYS A 175 -51.84 -10.90 26.98
N PHE A 176 -52.39 -9.82 27.56
CA PHE A 176 -51.86 -8.47 27.40
C PHE A 176 -50.44 -8.33 27.95
N ILE A 177 -50.18 -8.83 29.17
CA ILE A 177 -48.85 -8.86 29.78
C ILE A 177 -47.85 -9.67 28.95
N HIS A 178 -48.27 -10.82 28.41
CA HIS A 178 -47.41 -11.64 27.56
C HIS A 178 -46.99 -10.91 26.27
N ILE A 179 -47.92 -10.19 25.61
CA ILE A 179 -47.61 -9.41 24.40
C ILE A 179 -46.60 -8.31 24.73
N ILE A 180 -46.82 -7.57 25.81
CA ILE A 180 -45.91 -6.51 26.27
C ILE A 180 -44.51 -7.09 26.56
N SER A 181 -44.44 -8.20 27.28
CA SER A 181 -43.17 -8.86 27.61
C SER A 181 -42.39 -9.30 26.36
N GLU A 182 -43.06 -9.89 25.36
CA GLU A 182 -42.42 -10.28 24.09
C GLU A 182 -41.92 -9.07 23.30
N GLU A 183 -42.70 -7.99 23.22
CA GLU A 183 -42.28 -6.77 22.50
C GLU A 183 -41.11 -6.07 23.19
N VAL A 184 -41.10 -6.00 24.53
CA VAL A 184 -39.97 -5.48 25.32
C VAL A 184 -38.72 -6.34 25.12
N LEU A 185 -38.87 -7.67 25.04
CA LEU A 185 -37.77 -8.59 24.74
C LEU A 185 -37.15 -8.37 23.38
N GLN A 186 -37.95 -8.12 22.35
CA GLN A 186 -37.42 -7.79 21.02
C GLN A 186 -36.69 -6.44 21.03
N GLU A 187 -37.20 -5.44 21.76
CA GLU A 187 -36.55 -4.13 21.88
C GLU A 187 -35.19 -4.21 22.59
N VAL A 188 -35.12 -4.90 23.73
CA VAL A 188 -33.86 -5.10 24.47
C VAL A 188 -32.85 -5.88 23.61
N LYS A 189 -33.27 -6.98 22.97
CA LYS A 189 -32.39 -7.78 22.09
C LYS A 189 -31.85 -6.97 20.92
N SER A 190 -32.68 -6.16 20.27
CA SER A 190 -32.27 -5.32 19.14
C SER A 190 -31.25 -4.22 19.53
N ARG A 191 -31.14 -3.90 20.82
CA ARG A 191 -30.26 -2.87 21.36
C ARG A 191 -29.10 -3.43 22.20
N THR A 192 -29.01 -4.75 22.33
CA THR A 192 -27.94 -5.40 23.07
C THR A 192 -26.67 -5.38 22.24
N PRO A 193 -25.54 -4.83 22.74
CA PRO A 193 -24.27 -4.86 22.03
C PRO A 193 -23.81 -6.30 21.77
N LEU A 194 -23.26 -6.55 20.58
CA LEU A 194 -22.66 -7.83 20.24
C LEU A 194 -21.37 -8.04 21.02
N TYR A 195 -21.07 -9.29 21.39
CA TYR A 195 -19.75 -9.64 21.90
C TYR A 195 -18.71 -9.51 20.78
N VAL A 196 -17.73 -8.63 20.96
CA VAL A 196 -16.72 -8.32 19.94
C VAL A 196 -15.51 -9.26 20.06
N THR A 197 -14.79 -9.19 21.17
CA THR A 197 -13.62 -10.03 21.46
C THR A 197 -13.22 -9.85 22.92
N LYS A 198 -12.52 -10.86 23.48
CA LYS A 198 -11.97 -10.81 24.84
C LYS A 198 -10.97 -9.68 25.03
N HIS A 199 -10.19 -9.38 23.99
CA HIS A 199 -9.07 -8.43 24.03
C HIS A 199 -9.09 -7.48 22.82
N PRO A 200 -9.76 -6.31 22.92
CA PRO A 200 -9.91 -5.37 21.81
C PRO A 200 -8.65 -4.50 21.61
N VAL A 201 -7.62 -5.04 20.94
CA VAL A 201 -6.38 -4.32 20.64
C VAL A 201 -6.48 -3.60 19.29
N ALA A 202 -6.11 -2.31 19.26
CA ALA A 202 -6.05 -1.47 18.06
C ALA A 202 -7.34 -1.37 17.20
N LEU A 203 -8.51 -1.68 17.77
CA LEU A 203 -9.80 -1.61 17.07
C LEU A 203 -10.33 -0.17 16.93
N PHE A 204 -10.26 0.65 17.99
CA PHE A 204 -10.88 1.99 18.02
C PHE A 204 -10.49 2.92 16.86
N PRO A 205 -9.21 3.07 16.49
CA PRO A 205 -8.83 3.94 15.37
C PRO A 205 -9.46 3.48 14.04
N ARG A 206 -9.60 2.15 13.85
CA ARG A 206 -10.17 1.54 12.64
C ARG A 206 -11.69 1.70 12.60
N VAL A 207 -12.36 1.50 13.73
CA VAL A 207 -13.81 1.72 13.85
C VAL A 207 -14.15 3.18 13.54
N ASN A 208 -13.39 4.14 14.09
CA ASN A 208 -13.60 5.57 13.83
C ASN A 208 -13.38 5.94 12.35
N GLN A 209 -12.51 5.22 11.63
CA GLN A 209 -12.35 5.43 10.18
C GLN A 209 -13.59 4.95 9.41
N ILE A 210 -14.11 3.76 9.73
CA ILE A 210 -15.32 3.23 9.08
C ILE A 210 -16.55 4.07 9.44
N GLU A 211 -16.66 4.52 10.68
CA GLU A 211 -17.72 5.43 11.12
C GLU A 211 -17.73 6.73 10.29
N LYS A 212 -16.55 7.33 10.08
CA LYS A 212 -16.42 8.49 9.19
C LYS A 212 -16.87 8.18 7.76
N LEU A 213 -16.60 6.99 7.23
CA LEU A 213 -17.05 6.58 5.89
C LEU A 213 -18.57 6.37 5.83
N LEU A 214 -19.16 5.82 6.89
CA LEU A 214 -20.61 5.63 7.04
C LEU A 214 -21.34 6.98 7.06
N PHE A 215 -20.79 8.00 7.72
CA PHE A 215 -21.43 9.31 7.88
C PHE A 215 -20.87 10.42 6.97
N LYS A 216 -20.03 10.08 5.99
CA LYS A 216 -19.56 11.03 4.96
C LYS A 216 -20.73 11.41 4.05
N GLY A 217 -20.83 12.67 3.59
CA GLY A 217 -21.87 13.10 2.63
C GLY A 217 -23.21 13.56 3.25
N ARG A 218 -24.31 13.48 2.49
CA ARG A 218 -25.66 13.90 2.94
C ARG A 218 -26.25 12.85 3.90
N CYS A 219 -26.93 13.28 4.97
CA CYS A 219 -27.54 12.38 5.95
C CYS A 219 -28.62 11.43 5.39
N ASP A 220 -29.15 11.74 4.21
CA ASP A 220 -30.31 11.05 3.62
C ASP A 220 -29.93 10.11 2.45
N ASP A 221 -28.64 9.93 2.12
CA ASP A 221 -28.24 8.95 1.11
C ASP A 221 -28.33 7.50 1.64
N VAL A 222 -28.31 6.50 0.74
CA VAL A 222 -28.08 5.09 1.11
C VAL A 222 -26.60 4.79 0.84
N ARG A 223 -25.91 4.15 1.80
CA ARG A 223 -24.51 3.76 1.63
C ARG A 223 -24.25 2.29 1.90
N VAL A 224 -23.48 1.68 1.02
CA VAL A 224 -22.93 0.34 1.17
C VAL A 224 -21.40 0.42 1.21
N ILE A 225 -20.81 -0.12 2.27
CA ILE A 225 -19.36 -0.18 2.50
C ILE A 225 -18.90 -1.62 2.48
N GLY A 226 -17.90 -1.91 1.65
CA GLY A 226 -17.23 -3.21 1.63
C GLY A 226 -15.97 -3.22 2.48
N ILE A 227 -15.90 -4.09 3.49
CA ILE A 227 -14.69 -4.40 4.27
C ILE A 227 -14.07 -5.66 3.69
N TYR A 228 -12.86 -5.57 3.14
CA TYR A 228 -12.17 -6.73 2.56
C TYR A 228 -10.76 -6.93 3.09
N GLY A 229 -10.22 -8.13 2.88
CA GLY A 229 -8.85 -8.49 3.27
C GLY A 229 -8.70 -9.96 3.62
N MET A 230 -7.47 -10.36 3.94
CA MET A 230 -7.09 -11.74 4.23
C MET A 230 -7.97 -12.41 5.32
N GLY A 231 -8.19 -13.73 5.21
CA GLY A 231 -8.80 -14.54 6.27
C GLY A 231 -8.08 -14.38 7.62
N GLY A 232 -8.82 -14.30 8.72
CA GLY A 232 -8.25 -14.16 10.07
C GLY A 232 -7.69 -12.77 10.44
N ILE A 233 -7.81 -11.76 9.55
CA ILE A 233 -7.34 -10.38 9.81
C ILE A 233 -8.23 -9.59 10.80
N GLY A 234 -9.41 -10.12 11.13
CA GLY A 234 -10.35 -9.50 12.07
C GLY A 234 -11.49 -8.70 11.42
N LYS A 235 -11.89 -9.00 10.18
CA LYS A 235 -13.02 -8.32 9.49
C LYS A 235 -14.33 -8.42 10.29
N THR A 236 -14.74 -9.63 10.66
CA THR A 236 -15.92 -9.89 11.51
C THR A 236 -15.84 -9.13 12.84
N THR A 237 -14.68 -9.16 13.50
CA THR A 237 -14.44 -8.43 14.77
C THR A 237 -14.59 -6.93 14.58
N LEU A 238 -14.05 -6.39 13.48
CA LEU A 238 -14.17 -4.96 13.15
C LEU A 238 -15.63 -4.58 12.83
N ALA A 239 -16.35 -5.41 12.08
CA ALA A 239 -17.75 -5.21 11.76
C ALA A 239 -18.65 -5.25 13.02
N LYS A 240 -18.41 -6.19 13.94
CA LYS A 240 -19.09 -6.24 15.25
C LYS A 240 -18.83 -4.98 16.09
N ALA A 241 -17.59 -4.49 16.10
CA ALA A 241 -17.24 -3.26 16.82
C ALA A 241 -17.91 -2.02 16.21
N VAL A 242 -17.93 -1.90 14.88
CA VAL A 242 -18.67 -0.84 14.17
C VAL A 242 -20.15 -0.92 14.48
N PHE A 243 -20.74 -2.11 14.44
CA PHE A 243 -22.16 -2.34 14.75
C PHE A 243 -22.53 -1.80 16.12
N ASN A 244 -21.75 -2.14 17.15
CA ASN A 244 -21.99 -1.64 18.50
C ASN A 244 -21.88 -0.12 18.62
N GLN A 245 -20.97 0.52 17.90
CA GLN A 245 -20.76 1.97 17.95
C GLN A 245 -21.90 2.75 17.30
N VAL A 246 -22.44 2.25 16.19
CA VAL A 246 -23.43 3.01 15.39
C VAL A 246 -24.88 2.63 15.66
N LEU A 247 -25.14 1.56 16.43
CA LEU A 247 -26.47 0.98 16.66
C LEU A 247 -27.56 2.01 17.04
N GLN A 248 -27.21 3.02 17.83
CA GLN A 248 -28.15 4.05 18.31
C GLN A 248 -28.60 5.06 17.23
N HIS A 249 -28.02 5.03 16.03
CA HIS A 249 -28.34 5.96 14.95
C HIS A 249 -29.49 5.50 14.03
N PHE A 250 -29.95 4.24 14.18
CA PHE A 250 -30.89 3.59 13.26
C PHE A 250 -32.15 3.08 13.98
N GLU A 251 -33.24 2.93 13.23
CA GLU A 251 -34.55 2.47 13.76
C GLU A 251 -34.59 0.95 13.93
N ALA A 252 -33.89 0.23 13.05
CA ALA A 252 -33.67 -1.20 13.15
C ALA A 252 -32.24 -1.53 12.71
N SER A 253 -31.64 -2.54 13.32
CA SER A 253 -30.31 -3.02 12.95
C SER A 253 -30.26 -4.54 12.93
N CYS A 254 -29.50 -5.11 12.00
CA CYS A 254 -29.35 -6.56 11.86
C CYS A 254 -27.91 -6.91 11.53
N PHE A 255 -27.38 -7.94 12.19
CA PHE A 255 -26.09 -8.53 11.92
C PHE A 255 -26.32 -9.99 11.53
N LEU A 256 -26.03 -10.33 10.27
CA LEU A 256 -26.04 -11.71 9.77
C LEU A 256 -24.60 -12.23 9.79
N GLU A 257 -24.34 -13.23 10.62
CA GLU A 257 -23.01 -13.80 10.83
C GLU A 257 -22.79 -14.98 9.88
N ASN A 258 -21.57 -15.11 9.32
CA ASN A 258 -21.14 -16.22 8.46
C ASN A 258 -22.12 -16.61 7.34
N VAL A 259 -22.52 -15.64 6.51
CA VAL A 259 -23.52 -15.84 5.44
C VAL A 259 -23.11 -16.97 4.49
N LYS A 260 -21.83 -17.06 4.13
CA LYS A 260 -21.27 -18.14 3.31
C LYS A 260 -21.56 -19.54 3.88
N SER A 261 -21.25 -19.79 5.16
CA SER A 261 -21.42 -21.13 5.73
C SER A 261 -22.89 -21.48 5.92
N GLU A 262 -23.71 -20.54 6.39
CA GLU A 262 -25.14 -20.82 6.59
C GLU A 262 -25.88 -21.07 5.27
N ALA A 263 -25.52 -20.37 4.19
CA ALA A 263 -26.12 -20.56 2.88
C ALA A 263 -25.76 -21.92 2.25
N SER A 264 -24.58 -22.47 2.57
CA SER A 264 -24.05 -23.70 1.94
C SER A 264 -24.28 -24.98 2.77
N GLU A 265 -24.38 -24.89 4.09
CA GLU A 265 -24.53 -26.05 4.98
C GLU A 265 -25.93 -26.67 5.00
N SER A 266 -26.97 -25.93 4.59
CA SER A 266 -28.36 -26.41 4.64
C SER A 266 -29.13 -26.15 3.33
N PRO A 267 -30.03 -27.07 2.90
CA PRO A 267 -30.77 -26.93 1.64
C PRO A 267 -31.63 -25.65 1.54
N ASN A 268 -32.00 -25.08 2.70
CA ASN A 268 -32.82 -23.87 2.82
C ASN A 268 -32.07 -22.74 3.57
N GLY A 269 -30.73 -22.74 3.55
CA GLY A 269 -29.91 -21.81 4.33
C GLY A 269 -30.19 -20.34 4.03
N LEU A 270 -30.35 -19.99 2.74
CA LEU A 270 -30.73 -18.63 2.34
C LEU A 270 -32.10 -18.21 2.88
N VAL A 271 -33.08 -19.11 2.89
CA VAL A 271 -34.43 -18.85 3.44
C VAL A 271 -34.33 -18.57 4.93
N HIS A 272 -33.49 -19.32 5.65
CA HIS A 272 -33.26 -19.09 7.07
C HIS A 272 -32.68 -17.69 7.35
N LEU A 273 -31.68 -17.27 6.57
CA LEU A 273 -31.09 -15.94 6.67
C LEU A 273 -32.10 -14.83 6.36
N GLN A 274 -32.99 -15.03 5.38
CA GLN A 274 -34.08 -14.10 5.06
C GLN A 274 -35.10 -13.99 6.22
N GLU A 275 -35.50 -15.11 6.81
CA GLU A 275 -36.37 -15.13 7.99
C GLU A 275 -35.74 -14.40 9.18
N GLN A 276 -34.43 -14.57 9.41
CA GLN A 276 -33.69 -13.88 10.46
C GLN A 276 -33.63 -12.37 10.23
N LEU A 277 -33.36 -11.94 8.99
CA LEU A 277 -33.35 -10.53 8.61
C LEU A 277 -34.73 -9.89 8.83
N LEU A 278 -35.78 -10.51 8.31
CA LEU A 278 -37.18 -10.05 8.46
C LEU A 278 -37.60 -10.00 9.92
N ARG A 279 -37.29 -11.05 10.70
CA ARG A 279 -37.61 -11.10 12.12
C ARG A 279 -36.97 -9.95 12.90
N THR A 280 -35.74 -9.60 12.57
CA THR A 280 -35.00 -8.55 13.28
C THR A 280 -35.49 -7.15 12.88
N ILE A 281 -35.75 -6.92 11.59
CA ILE A 281 -36.16 -5.60 11.06
C ILE A 281 -37.65 -5.31 11.33
N LEU A 282 -38.52 -6.29 11.05
CA LEU A 282 -39.98 -6.16 11.19
C LEU A 282 -40.50 -6.53 12.58
N ARG A 283 -39.67 -7.17 13.41
CA ARG A 283 -40.00 -7.56 14.80
C ARG A 283 -41.19 -8.52 14.90
N ARG A 284 -41.41 -9.32 13.86
CA ARG A 284 -42.45 -10.35 13.79
C ARG A 284 -41.86 -11.63 13.23
N LYS A 285 -42.33 -12.79 13.71
CA LYS A 285 -41.97 -14.08 13.11
C LYS A 285 -42.74 -14.22 11.80
N ILE A 286 -42.01 -14.16 10.69
CA ILE A 286 -42.54 -14.36 9.34
C ILE A 286 -41.91 -15.66 8.85
N LYS A 287 -42.73 -16.57 8.34
CA LYS A 287 -42.29 -17.82 7.76
C LYS A 287 -42.16 -17.61 6.25
N VAL A 288 -41.02 -17.99 5.69
CA VAL A 288 -40.72 -17.84 4.26
C VAL A 288 -40.66 -19.22 3.64
N HIS A 289 -41.40 -19.45 2.55
CA HIS A 289 -41.47 -20.77 1.91
C HIS A 289 -40.38 -20.98 0.86
N ASN A 290 -39.91 -19.92 0.20
CA ASN A 290 -38.83 -19.95 -0.78
C ASN A 290 -38.10 -18.60 -0.88
N VAL A 291 -36.95 -18.59 -1.57
CA VAL A 291 -36.06 -17.42 -1.65
C VAL A 291 -36.72 -16.21 -2.32
N ASP A 292 -37.54 -16.42 -3.36
CA ASP A 292 -38.21 -15.34 -4.12
C ASP A 292 -39.31 -14.66 -3.29
N GLU A 293 -40.05 -15.43 -2.51
CA GLU A 293 -41.01 -14.92 -1.53
C GLU A 293 -40.28 -14.07 -0.48
N GLY A 294 -39.16 -14.57 0.05
CA GLY A 294 -38.32 -13.85 1.00
C GLY A 294 -37.81 -12.52 0.45
N ILE A 295 -37.34 -12.50 -0.79
CA ILE A 295 -36.91 -11.29 -1.52
C ILE A 295 -38.03 -10.23 -1.51
N THR A 296 -39.26 -10.64 -1.86
CA THR A 296 -40.40 -9.74 -1.95
C THR A 296 -40.75 -9.14 -0.58
N LEU A 297 -40.80 -9.98 0.45
CA LEU A 297 -41.07 -9.56 1.83
C LEU A 297 -39.98 -8.62 2.39
N ILE A 298 -38.72 -8.89 2.06
CA ILE A 298 -37.58 -8.06 2.48
C ILE A 298 -37.67 -6.67 1.85
N LYS A 299 -37.93 -6.60 0.55
CA LYS A 299 -38.09 -5.34 -0.19
C LYS A 299 -39.17 -4.46 0.43
N GLU A 300 -40.34 -5.03 0.72
CA GLU A 300 -41.43 -4.29 1.35
C GLU A 300 -41.11 -3.88 2.80
N GLY A 301 -40.42 -4.74 3.55
CA GLY A 301 -40.15 -4.53 4.95
C GLY A 301 -39.03 -3.52 5.25
N ILE A 302 -37.94 -3.57 4.48
CA ILE A 302 -36.77 -2.70 4.68
C ILE A 302 -37.08 -1.25 4.31
N TRP A 303 -37.90 -1.01 3.28
CA TRP A 303 -38.25 0.34 2.83
C TRP A 303 -38.98 1.17 3.90
N GLN A 304 -39.65 0.53 4.86
CA GLN A 304 -40.42 1.23 5.89
C GLN A 304 -39.56 1.86 7.00
N LYS A 305 -38.31 1.44 7.17
CA LYS A 305 -37.47 1.84 8.32
C LYS A 305 -36.09 2.32 7.90
N LYS A 306 -35.49 3.20 8.69
CA LYS A 306 -34.07 3.55 8.55
C LYS A 306 -33.21 2.45 9.17
N VAL A 307 -32.55 1.62 8.35
CA VAL A 307 -31.89 0.39 8.81
C VAL A 307 -30.35 0.46 8.77
N PHE A 308 -29.73 -0.32 9.67
CA PHE A 308 -28.31 -0.67 9.61
C PHE A 308 -28.11 -2.18 9.47
N ILE A 309 -27.54 -2.64 8.36
CA ILE A 309 -27.39 -4.07 8.07
C ILE A 309 -25.92 -4.42 7.92
N VAL A 310 -25.48 -5.48 8.58
CA VAL A 310 -24.14 -6.06 8.39
C VAL A 310 -24.30 -7.48 7.85
N LEU A 311 -23.68 -7.73 6.70
CA LEU A 311 -23.58 -9.04 6.08
C LEU A 311 -22.14 -9.53 6.22
N ASP A 312 -21.90 -10.52 7.08
CA ASP A 312 -20.57 -11.03 7.37
C ASP A 312 -20.22 -12.26 6.51
N ASP A 313 -19.00 -12.25 5.95
CA ASP A 313 -18.40 -13.30 5.13
C ASP A 313 -19.23 -13.69 3.90
N LEU A 314 -19.50 -12.72 3.03
CA LEU A 314 -20.10 -12.94 1.72
C LEU A 314 -19.04 -13.40 0.70
N ASP A 315 -19.35 -14.42 -0.09
CA ASP A 315 -18.47 -14.94 -1.14
C ASP A 315 -19.16 -15.17 -2.50
N ASP A 316 -20.46 -14.95 -2.59
CA ASP A 316 -21.23 -15.12 -3.83
C ASP A 316 -22.28 -14.02 -4.03
N GLN A 317 -22.51 -13.65 -5.29
CA GLN A 317 -23.45 -12.60 -5.67
C GLN A 317 -24.91 -13.00 -5.44
N CYS A 318 -25.26 -14.28 -5.57
CA CYS A 318 -26.64 -14.74 -5.34
C CYS A 318 -27.03 -14.59 -3.88
N GLN A 319 -26.09 -14.79 -2.94
CA GLN A 319 -26.31 -14.55 -1.51
C GLN A 319 -26.70 -13.09 -1.25
N LEU A 320 -26.00 -12.13 -1.87
CA LEU A 320 -26.33 -10.72 -1.71
C LEU A 320 -27.68 -10.38 -2.35
N ASN A 321 -27.93 -10.84 -3.58
CA ASN A 321 -29.17 -10.58 -4.29
C ASN A 321 -30.39 -11.12 -3.51
N ALA A 322 -30.24 -12.26 -2.82
CA ALA A 322 -31.28 -12.84 -1.98
C ALA A 322 -31.57 -12.03 -0.70
N LEU A 323 -30.59 -11.30 -0.16
CA LEU A 323 -30.68 -10.62 1.14
C LEU A 323 -30.94 -9.11 1.04
N LEU A 324 -30.40 -8.44 0.02
CA LEU A 324 -30.50 -6.99 -0.15
C LEU A 324 -30.92 -6.54 -1.56
N GLY A 325 -30.78 -7.41 -2.57
CA GLY A 325 -31.15 -7.08 -3.95
C GLY A 325 -30.48 -5.81 -4.47
N GLU A 326 -31.29 -4.87 -4.95
CA GLU A 326 -30.83 -3.56 -5.44
C GLU A 326 -30.91 -2.46 -4.37
N ARG A 327 -30.15 -1.39 -4.57
CA ARG A 327 -30.06 -0.24 -3.64
C ARG A 327 -31.40 0.40 -3.34
N ASP A 328 -32.31 0.35 -4.30
CA ASP A 328 -33.63 0.98 -4.22
C ASP A 328 -34.56 0.29 -3.22
N TRP A 329 -34.16 -0.85 -2.65
CA TRP A 329 -34.89 -1.51 -1.56
C TRP A 329 -34.69 -0.80 -0.21
N LEU A 330 -33.62 0.00 -0.08
CA LEU A 330 -33.23 0.65 1.15
C LEU A 330 -33.79 2.07 1.24
N ARG A 331 -34.41 2.41 2.37
CA ARG A 331 -34.88 3.77 2.64
C ARG A 331 -33.70 4.76 2.71
N PRO A 332 -33.85 5.99 2.17
CA PRO A 332 -32.91 7.11 2.38
C PRO A 332 -32.42 7.22 3.84
N GLY A 333 -31.10 7.30 4.04
CA GLY A 333 -30.44 7.30 5.34
C GLY A 333 -30.02 5.91 5.86
N SER A 334 -30.36 4.82 5.18
CA SER A 334 -29.94 3.46 5.57
C SER A 334 -28.46 3.21 5.26
N ARG A 335 -27.85 2.28 6.00
CA ARG A 335 -26.42 1.96 5.89
C ARG A 335 -26.20 0.45 5.88
N VAL A 336 -25.32 -0.04 5.01
CA VAL A 336 -24.98 -1.45 4.87
C VAL A 336 -23.48 -1.63 4.94
N VAL A 337 -23.01 -2.63 5.69
CA VAL A 337 -21.62 -3.08 5.73
C VAL A 337 -21.55 -4.52 5.27
N ILE A 338 -20.70 -4.79 4.28
CA ILE A 338 -20.43 -6.14 3.78
C ILE A 338 -19.00 -6.49 4.17
N THR A 339 -18.77 -7.67 4.74
CA THR A 339 -17.41 -8.21 4.88
C THR A 339 -17.18 -9.34 3.87
N THR A 340 -16.02 -9.34 3.23
CA THR A 340 -15.65 -10.38 2.25
C THR A 340 -14.14 -10.58 2.18
N GLN A 341 -13.71 -11.72 1.65
CA GLN A 341 -12.30 -11.96 1.29
C GLN A 341 -12.03 -11.63 -0.19
N ASP A 342 -13.10 -11.53 -0.99
CA ASP A 342 -13.04 -11.37 -2.43
C ASP A 342 -13.20 -9.89 -2.81
N LYS A 343 -12.11 -9.31 -3.33
CA LYS A 343 -12.13 -7.91 -3.78
C LYS A 343 -12.97 -7.71 -5.04
N HIS A 344 -13.11 -8.73 -5.88
CA HIS A 344 -13.86 -8.67 -7.13
C HIS A 344 -15.36 -8.52 -6.86
N LEU A 345 -15.88 -9.28 -5.89
CA LEU A 345 -17.28 -9.17 -5.44
C LEU A 345 -17.63 -7.71 -5.09
N LEU A 346 -16.71 -6.96 -4.48
CA LEU A 346 -16.94 -5.53 -4.16
C LEU A 346 -16.92 -4.58 -5.36
N LYS A 347 -16.25 -4.95 -6.47
CA LYS A 347 -16.19 -4.12 -7.70
C LYS A 347 -17.50 -4.21 -8.49
N GLU A 348 -18.10 -5.38 -8.55
CA GLU A 348 -19.37 -5.60 -9.25
C GLU A 348 -20.54 -4.85 -8.59
N LEU A 349 -20.46 -4.62 -7.28
CA LEU A 349 -21.54 -4.07 -6.48
C LEU A 349 -21.66 -2.52 -6.44
N GLN A 350 -20.97 -1.81 -7.35
CA GLN A 350 -20.96 -0.33 -7.45
C GLN A 350 -20.73 0.41 -6.11
N MET A 351 -20.02 -0.19 -5.14
CA MET A 351 -19.88 0.25 -3.74
C MET A 351 -19.61 1.76 -3.57
N ASN A 352 -20.13 2.37 -2.50
CA ASN A 352 -19.85 3.78 -2.22
C ASN A 352 -18.40 4.00 -1.78
N GLU A 353 -17.87 3.12 -0.94
CA GLU A 353 -16.52 3.17 -0.39
C GLU A 353 -16.04 1.73 -0.08
N GLN A 354 -14.73 1.49 -0.19
CA GLN A 354 -14.10 0.21 0.14
C GLN A 354 -13.06 0.41 1.25
N TYR A 355 -13.05 -0.49 2.24
CA TYR A 355 -12.10 -0.48 3.35
C TYR A 355 -11.28 -1.77 3.36
N GLU A 356 -9.96 -1.64 3.16
CA GLU A 356 -9.03 -2.76 3.27
C GLU A 356 -8.62 -2.95 4.74
N ALA A 357 -8.90 -4.13 5.29
CA ALA A 357 -8.54 -4.49 6.65
C ALA A 357 -7.03 -4.75 6.76
N MET A 358 -6.30 -3.82 7.36
CA MET A 358 -4.85 -3.86 7.50
C MET A 358 -4.38 -4.78 8.63
N LYS A 359 -3.15 -5.29 8.49
CA LYS A 359 -2.42 -6.03 9.55
C LYS A 359 -2.21 -5.16 10.79
N LEU A 360 -2.04 -5.81 11.94
CA LEU A 360 -1.61 -5.13 13.15
C LEU A 360 -0.15 -4.69 13.01
N ASP A 361 0.18 -3.51 13.52
CA ASP A 361 1.58 -3.10 13.64
C ASP A 361 2.31 -3.97 14.67
N HIS A 362 3.64 -3.90 14.68
CA HIS A 362 4.46 -4.75 15.55
C HIS A 362 4.07 -4.59 17.03
N LYS A 363 3.83 -3.34 17.46
CA LYS A 363 3.47 -3.00 18.84
C LYS A 363 2.12 -3.60 19.26
N SER A 364 1.09 -3.44 18.43
CA SER A 364 -0.25 -3.99 18.68
C SER A 364 -0.25 -5.51 18.58
N SER A 365 0.57 -6.08 17.70
CA SER A 365 0.75 -7.52 17.56
C SER A 365 1.37 -8.14 18.82
N LEU A 366 2.42 -7.51 19.35
CA LEU A 366 3.07 -7.89 20.59
C LEU A 366 2.09 -7.82 21.77
N GLN A 367 1.31 -6.75 21.85
CA GLN A 367 0.30 -6.57 22.89
C GLN A 367 -0.77 -7.67 22.82
N LEU A 368 -1.34 -7.93 21.64
CA LEU A 368 -2.37 -8.95 21.47
C LEU A 368 -1.84 -10.35 21.79
N PHE A 369 -0.63 -10.68 21.34
CA PHE A 369 -0.01 -11.96 21.65
C PHE A 369 0.24 -12.12 23.15
N THR A 370 0.78 -11.09 23.81
CA THR A 370 1.08 -11.11 25.25
C THR A 370 -0.18 -11.30 26.09
N LEU A 371 -1.30 -10.70 25.69
CA LEU A 371 -2.60 -10.88 26.34
C LEU A 371 -3.05 -12.35 26.32
N HIS A 372 -2.85 -13.04 25.21
CA HIS A 372 -3.24 -14.45 25.06
C HIS A 372 -2.23 -15.42 25.68
N ALA A 373 -0.93 -15.13 25.60
CA ALA A 373 0.13 -15.97 26.14
C ALA A 373 0.32 -15.82 27.66
N PHE A 374 0.37 -14.59 28.17
CA PHE A 374 0.76 -14.32 29.56
C PHE A 374 -0.39 -13.77 30.41
N ARG A 375 -1.63 -13.76 29.88
CA ARG A 375 -2.82 -13.23 30.57
C ARG A 375 -2.60 -11.81 31.11
N ASN A 376 -1.89 -10.98 30.34
CA ASN A 376 -1.55 -9.59 30.65
C ASN A 376 -0.39 -9.36 31.65
N ALA A 377 0.37 -10.40 32.02
CA ALA A 377 1.65 -10.22 32.70
C ALA A 377 2.75 -9.85 31.69
N PRO A 378 3.69 -8.96 32.03
CA PRO A 378 4.85 -8.69 31.18
C PRO A 378 5.70 -9.97 31.03
N PRO A 379 6.15 -10.33 29.82
CA PRO A 379 7.03 -11.47 29.63
C PRO A 379 8.34 -11.22 30.39
N ALA A 380 8.83 -12.23 31.12
CA ALA A 380 10.18 -12.17 31.71
C ALA A 380 11.23 -11.98 30.60
N GLU A 381 12.37 -11.35 30.92
CA GLU A 381 13.40 -10.97 29.93
C GLU A 381 13.81 -12.14 29.01
N ASP A 382 13.92 -13.35 29.56
CA ASP A 382 14.29 -14.57 28.84
C ASP A 382 13.31 -14.92 27.69
N TYR A 383 12.04 -14.55 27.81
CA TYR A 383 11.02 -14.83 26.78
C TYR A 383 11.02 -13.77 25.65
N SER A 384 11.62 -12.60 25.86
CA SER A 384 11.50 -11.44 24.95
C SER A 384 11.89 -11.76 23.50
N MET A 385 13.06 -12.39 23.29
CA MET A 385 13.52 -12.78 21.94
C MET A 385 12.60 -13.81 21.26
N HIS A 386 11.98 -14.71 22.04
CA HIS A 386 11.11 -15.77 21.52
C HIS A 386 9.74 -15.20 21.14
N VAL A 387 9.21 -14.30 21.98
CA VAL A 387 7.98 -13.56 21.72
C VAL A 387 8.13 -12.73 20.43
N ASP A 388 9.22 -12.00 20.28
CA ASP A 388 9.51 -11.21 19.08
C ASP A 388 9.59 -12.09 17.81
N GLY A 389 10.24 -13.26 17.92
CA GLY A 389 10.29 -14.25 16.84
C GLY A 389 8.91 -14.78 16.42
N ILE A 390 8.01 -15.05 17.38
CA ILE A 390 6.64 -15.52 17.10
C ILE A 390 5.76 -14.41 16.53
N VAL A 391 5.86 -13.20 17.08
CA VAL A 391 5.13 -12.01 16.58
C VAL A 391 5.55 -11.70 15.15
N THR A 392 6.86 -11.77 14.87
CA THR A 392 7.42 -11.65 13.52
C THR A 392 6.90 -12.76 12.59
N TYR A 393 6.81 -13.99 13.07
CA TYR A 393 6.26 -15.11 12.30
C TYR A 393 4.78 -14.91 11.93
N CYS A 394 3.96 -14.43 12.87
CA CYS A 394 2.54 -14.13 12.65
C CYS A 394 2.32 -12.93 11.71
N ALA A 395 3.32 -12.05 11.60
CA ALA A 395 3.33 -10.87 10.73
C ALA A 395 2.05 -10.02 10.83
N GLY A 396 1.55 -9.83 12.05
CA GLY A 396 0.42 -8.94 12.34
C GLY A 396 -0.97 -9.49 12.02
N VAL A 397 -1.14 -10.81 11.80
CA VAL A 397 -2.46 -11.46 11.66
C VAL A 397 -3.05 -11.77 13.04
N PRO A 398 -4.16 -11.12 13.46
CA PRO A 398 -4.75 -11.29 14.79
C PRO A 398 -5.08 -12.74 15.16
N LEU A 399 -5.74 -13.49 14.26
CA LEU A 399 -6.13 -14.87 14.55
C LEU A 399 -4.92 -15.76 14.87
N ALA A 400 -3.82 -15.60 14.14
CA ALA A 400 -2.60 -16.37 14.38
C ALA A 400 -1.95 -16.03 15.72
N LEU A 401 -1.90 -14.74 16.07
CA LEU A 401 -1.39 -14.26 17.36
C LEU A 401 -2.21 -14.83 18.53
N GLN A 402 -3.54 -14.88 18.40
CA GLN A 402 -4.42 -15.43 19.44
C GLN A 402 -4.24 -16.94 19.62
N VAL A 403 -4.20 -17.69 18.51
CA VAL A 403 -4.06 -19.16 18.55
C VAL A 403 -2.68 -19.55 19.08
N LEU A 404 -1.61 -18.92 18.60
CA LEU A 404 -0.26 -19.20 19.07
C LEU A 404 -0.04 -18.73 20.51
N GLY A 405 -0.60 -17.58 20.89
CA GLY A 405 -0.56 -17.12 22.28
C GLY A 405 -1.24 -18.13 23.21
N ALA A 406 -2.44 -18.58 22.89
CA ALA A 406 -3.16 -19.58 23.68
C ALA A 406 -2.47 -20.96 23.68
N TYR A 407 -1.86 -21.37 22.58
CA TYR A 407 -1.11 -22.63 22.50
C TYR A 407 0.14 -22.63 23.42
N LEU A 408 0.71 -21.46 23.68
CA LEU A 408 1.94 -21.30 24.44
C LEU A 408 1.71 -20.84 25.89
N SER A 409 0.47 -20.56 26.29
CA SER A 409 0.14 -19.82 27.51
C SER A 409 0.53 -20.48 28.83
N ASP A 410 0.86 -21.77 28.80
CA ASP A 410 1.20 -22.57 29.98
C ASP A 410 2.47 -23.40 29.78
N LYS A 411 3.28 -23.07 28.76
CA LYS A 411 4.49 -23.81 28.37
C LYS A 411 5.77 -23.21 28.94
N LYS A 412 6.77 -24.05 29.21
CA LYS A 412 8.11 -23.64 29.66
C LYS A 412 8.94 -23.09 28.49
N ILE A 413 9.95 -22.28 28.78
CA ILE A 413 10.79 -21.63 27.76
C ILE A 413 11.43 -22.60 26.74
N GLU A 414 11.86 -23.79 27.16
CA GLU A 414 12.39 -24.81 26.25
C GLU A 414 11.32 -25.36 25.30
N GLU A 415 10.08 -25.43 25.76
CA GLU A 415 8.94 -25.85 24.94
C GLU A 415 8.52 -24.74 23.96
N TRP A 416 8.72 -23.46 24.32
CA TRP A 416 8.55 -22.34 23.40
C TRP A 416 9.56 -22.38 22.26
N LYS A 417 10.84 -22.61 22.59
CA LYS A 417 11.91 -22.77 21.61
C LYS A 417 11.61 -23.93 20.66
N ASN A 418 11.27 -25.10 21.21
CA ASN A 418 10.88 -26.27 20.43
C ASN A 418 9.60 -26.02 19.61
N ALA A 419 8.63 -25.27 20.13
CA ALA A 419 7.42 -24.93 19.39
C ALA A 419 7.69 -23.98 18.23
N LEU A 420 8.56 -22.98 18.39
CA LEU A 420 8.97 -22.07 17.32
C LEU A 420 9.78 -22.80 16.24
N ASP A 421 10.70 -23.67 16.64
CA ASP A 421 11.46 -24.51 15.71
C ASP A 421 10.54 -25.50 14.99
N LYS A 422 9.55 -26.07 15.69
CA LYS A 422 8.50 -26.89 15.10
C LYS A 422 7.68 -26.09 14.09
N LEU A 423 7.17 -24.91 14.42
CA LEU A 423 6.40 -24.08 13.47
C LEU A 423 7.20 -23.69 12.22
N LYS A 424 8.53 -23.54 12.35
CA LYS A 424 9.43 -23.29 11.22
C LYS A 424 9.70 -24.55 10.37
N THR A 425 9.53 -25.75 10.92
CA THR A 425 9.88 -27.03 10.26
C THR A 425 8.68 -27.87 9.84
N ILE A 426 7.63 -27.92 10.65
CA ILE A 426 6.37 -28.65 10.46
C ILE A 426 5.21 -27.76 10.97
N PRO A 427 4.35 -27.24 10.08
CA PRO A 427 3.25 -26.37 10.46
C PRO A 427 2.24 -27.05 11.41
N SER A 428 1.58 -26.30 12.31
CA SER A 428 0.65 -26.89 13.29
C SER A 428 -0.77 -27.11 12.73
N SER A 429 -1.34 -28.30 12.95
CA SER A 429 -2.65 -28.69 12.40
C SER A 429 -3.80 -27.73 12.76
N ASP A 430 -3.84 -27.21 13.98
CA ASP A 430 -4.99 -26.42 14.47
C ASP A 430 -5.15 -25.06 13.78
N ILE A 431 -4.05 -24.39 13.41
CA ILE A 431 -4.09 -23.11 12.69
C ILE A 431 -4.45 -23.34 11.22
N HIS A 432 -3.85 -24.36 10.62
CA HIS A 432 -4.05 -24.63 9.19
C HIS A 432 -5.40 -25.26 8.90
N THR A 433 -6.01 -26.02 9.81
CA THR A 433 -7.38 -26.51 9.62
C THR A 433 -8.38 -25.36 9.44
N LYS A 434 -8.21 -24.25 10.19
CA LYS A 434 -9.06 -23.07 10.06
C LYS A 434 -8.79 -22.26 8.78
N LEU A 435 -7.54 -22.21 8.33
CA LEU A 435 -7.19 -21.51 7.10
C LEU A 435 -7.47 -22.35 5.84
N ARG A 436 -7.51 -23.69 5.97
CA ARG A 436 -7.70 -24.65 4.88
C ARG A 436 -9.02 -24.47 4.14
N ILE A 437 -10.05 -23.98 4.84
CA ILE A 437 -11.34 -23.61 4.25
C ILE A 437 -11.15 -22.64 3.06
N ILE A 438 -10.15 -21.76 3.12
CA ILE A 438 -9.83 -20.81 2.04
C ILE A 438 -9.27 -21.53 0.81
N PHE A 439 -8.41 -22.53 1.01
CA PHE A 439 -7.88 -23.35 -0.07
C PHE A 439 -8.96 -24.25 -0.68
N ASP A 440 -9.81 -24.85 0.16
CA ASP A 440 -10.88 -25.74 -0.30
C ASP A 440 -11.89 -24.98 -1.19
N GLY A 441 -12.13 -23.69 -0.90
CA GLY A 441 -12.97 -22.77 -1.67
C GLY A 441 -12.34 -22.18 -2.95
N LEU A 442 -11.16 -22.64 -3.38
CA LEU A 442 -10.61 -22.28 -4.69
C LEU A 442 -11.40 -22.95 -5.84
N PRO A 443 -11.59 -22.25 -6.98
CA PRO A 443 -12.59 -22.61 -7.99
C PRO A 443 -12.31 -23.93 -8.72
N ASP A 444 -11.04 -24.23 -8.96
CA ASP A 444 -10.63 -25.41 -9.73
C ASP A 444 -9.27 -25.97 -9.26
N ASP A 445 -8.96 -27.17 -9.76
CA ASP A 445 -7.73 -27.90 -9.43
C ASP A 445 -6.46 -27.25 -10.02
N PHE A 446 -6.57 -26.46 -11.10
CA PHE A 446 -5.42 -25.74 -11.67
C PHE A 446 -4.99 -24.61 -10.73
N THR A 447 -5.93 -23.83 -10.23
CA THR A 447 -5.72 -22.76 -9.26
C THR A 447 -5.15 -23.31 -7.95
N LYS A 448 -5.67 -24.46 -7.49
CA LYS A 448 -5.12 -25.19 -6.34
C LYS A 448 -3.68 -25.64 -6.58
N ALA A 449 -3.37 -26.20 -7.76
CA ALA A 449 -2.02 -26.63 -8.10
C ALA A 449 -1.02 -25.46 -8.18
N VAL A 450 -1.41 -24.33 -8.79
CA VAL A 450 -0.62 -23.09 -8.84
C VAL A 450 -0.36 -22.55 -7.44
N PHE A 451 -1.38 -22.51 -6.58
CA PHE A 451 -1.24 -22.12 -5.19
C PHE A 451 -0.21 -22.97 -4.43
N LEU A 452 -0.30 -24.30 -4.55
CA LEU A 452 0.62 -25.23 -3.87
C LEU A 452 2.05 -25.11 -4.41
N ASP A 453 2.23 -24.93 -5.72
CA ASP A 453 3.55 -24.70 -6.31
C ASP A 453 4.19 -23.39 -5.81
N LEU A 454 3.42 -22.30 -5.76
CA LEU A 454 3.86 -21.02 -5.21
C LEU A 454 4.25 -21.16 -3.73
N ALA A 455 3.43 -21.86 -2.94
CA ALA A 455 3.67 -22.08 -1.53
C ALA A 455 4.94 -22.93 -1.26
N CYS A 456 5.18 -23.93 -2.09
CA CYS A 456 6.29 -24.87 -1.92
C CYS A 456 7.61 -24.34 -2.50
N PHE A 457 7.59 -23.75 -3.71
CA PHE A 457 8.79 -23.56 -4.52
C PHE A 457 9.17 -22.11 -4.80
N PHE A 458 8.21 -21.18 -4.90
CA PHE A 458 8.45 -19.87 -5.50
C PHE A 458 8.11 -18.71 -4.55
N PHE A 459 8.95 -18.51 -3.53
CA PHE A 459 8.80 -17.41 -2.58
C PHE A 459 9.56 -16.16 -3.05
N LYS A 460 8.87 -15.01 -3.12
CA LYS A 460 9.44 -13.70 -3.52
C LYS A 460 10.09 -13.69 -4.91
N ILE A 461 9.43 -14.32 -5.89
CA ILE A 461 9.90 -14.34 -7.28
C ILE A 461 9.11 -13.36 -8.14
N GLN A 462 9.75 -12.83 -9.18
CA GLN A 462 9.14 -11.91 -10.13
C GLN A 462 7.97 -12.59 -10.86
N LYS A 463 6.83 -11.91 -10.98
CA LYS A 463 5.61 -12.47 -11.60
C LYS A 463 5.87 -13.05 -13.01
N SER A 464 6.68 -12.37 -13.82
CA SER A 464 6.98 -12.77 -15.21
C SER A 464 7.68 -14.13 -15.30
N GLU A 465 8.61 -14.42 -14.37
CA GLU A 465 9.34 -15.68 -14.36
C GLU A 465 8.40 -16.85 -14.02
N VAL A 466 7.60 -16.69 -12.96
CA VAL A 466 6.62 -17.72 -12.54
C VAL A 466 5.60 -17.99 -13.65
N VAL A 467 5.08 -16.94 -14.28
CA VAL A 467 4.15 -17.06 -15.42
C VAL A 467 4.79 -17.89 -16.54
N GLY A 468 6.06 -17.66 -16.86
CA GLY A 468 6.79 -18.48 -17.84
C GLY A 468 6.87 -19.96 -17.45
N ILE A 469 7.20 -20.25 -16.20
CA ILE A 469 7.34 -21.62 -15.67
C ILE A 469 6.00 -22.37 -15.68
N PHE A 470 4.93 -21.72 -15.22
CA PHE A 470 3.61 -22.35 -15.17
C PHE A 470 2.98 -22.53 -16.55
N THR A 471 3.18 -21.56 -17.45
CA THR A 471 2.79 -21.72 -18.86
C THR A 471 3.51 -22.90 -19.50
N ALA A 472 4.82 -23.06 -19.22
CA ALA A 472 5.60 -24.21 -19.67
C ALA A 472 5.09 -25.55 -19.11
N CYS A 473 4.56 -25.54 -17.90
CA CYS A 473 3.93 -26.70 -17.28
C CYS A 473 2.48 -26.96 -17.75
N GLY A 474 1.90 -26.09 -18.59
CA GLY A 474 0.56 -26.23 -19.14
C GLY A 474 -0.57 -25.59 -18.33
N PHE A 475 -0.27 -24.69 -17.39
CA PHE A 475 -1.24 -23.89 -16.64
C PHE A 475 -1.56 -22.56 -17.37
N TYR A 476 -2.55 -21.80 -16.88
CA TYR A 476 -2.98 -20.52 -17.46
C TYR A 476 -2.64 -19.29 -16.58
N PRO A 477 -1.43 -19.22 -16.01
CA PRO A 477 -1.11 -18.60 -14.72
C PRO A 477 -1.57 -17.15 -14.52
N GLU A 478 -1.81 -16.37 -15.58
CA GLU A 478 -2.37 -15.03 -15.45
C GLU A 478 -3.77 -15.04 -14.83
N VAL A 479 -4.60 -16.03 -15.16
CA VAL A 479 -5.95 -16.17 -14.61
C VAL A 479 -5.87 -16.63 -13.16
N GLU A 480 -5.12 -17.70 -12.87
CA GLU A 480 -5.02 -18.27 -11.53
C GLU A 480 -4.28 -17.33 -10.56
N ILE A 481 -3.23 -16.61 -10.99
CA ILE A 481 -2.55 -15.63 -10.11
C ILE A 481 -3.48 -14.45 -9.80
N CYS A 482 -4.26 -13.96 -10.77
CA CYS A 482 -5.24 -12.90 -10.51
C CYS A 482 -6.29 -13.35 -9.50
N GLU A 483 -6.83 -14.56 -9.67
CA GLU A 483 -7.81 -15.15 -8.73
C GLU A 483 -7.23 -15.25 -7.30
N LEU A 484 -5.99 -15.71 -7.16
CA LEU A 484 -5.31 -15.79 -5.87
C LEU A 484 -5.08 -14.40 -5.24
N ILE A 485 -4.87 -13.36 -6.05
CA ILE A 485 -4.77 -11.97 -5.56
C ILE A 485 -6.14 -11.45 -5.12
N ASP A 486 -7.19 -11.71 -5.90
CA ASP A 486 -8.55 -11.25 -5.61
C ASP A 486 -9.09 -11.89 -4.32
N LYS A 487 -8.72 -13.16 -4.05
CA LYS A 487 -8.98 -13.84 -2.77
C LYS A 487 -8.02 -13.47 -1.63
N SER A 488 -7.18 -12.43 -1.82
CA SER A 488 -6.21 -11.95 -0.83
C SER A 488 -5.21 -13.02 -0.35
N LEU A 489 -4.91 -14.03 -1.17
CA LEU A 489 -3.93 -15.08 -0.88
C LEU A 489 -2.51 -14.72 -1.33
N LEU A 490 -2.41 -13.85 -2.34
CA LEU A 490 -1.18 -13.30 -2.89
C LEU A 490 -1.22 -11.76 -2.90
N THR A 491 -0.06 -11.14 -2.81
CA THR A 491 0.13 -9.72 -3.08
C THR A 491 1.28 -9.50 -4.06
N ILE A 492 1.25 -8.37 -4.77
CA ILE A 492 2.33 -7.94 -5.66
C ILE A 492 2.98 -6.71 -5.04
N ASP A 493 4.31 -6.72 -4.88
CA ASP A 493 5.04 -5.54 -4.42
C ASP A 493 5.34 -4.54 -5.55
N GLU A 494 5.89 -3.37 -5.20
CA GLU A 494 6.26 -2.32 -6.16
C GLU A 494 7.24 -2.81 -7.24
N ASN A 495 8.02 -3.85 -6.93
CA ASN A 495 8.99 -4.47 -7.83
C ASN A 495 8.39 -5.63 -8.66
N LYS A 496 7.06 -5.81 -8.61
CA LYS A 496 6.32 -6.89 -9.30
C LYS A 496 6.68 -8.30 -8.86
N HIS A 497 7.16 -8.49 -7.62
CA HIS A 497 7.33 -9.83 -7.05
C HIS A 497 6.02 -10.33 -6.43
N LEU A 498 5.76 -11.62 -6.62
CA LEU A 498 4.68 -12.33 -5.96
C LEU A 498 5.08 -12.62 -4.51
N ASN A 499 4.25 -12.14 -3.59
CA ASN A 499 4.40 -12.33 -2.16
C ASN A 499 3.23 -13.15 -1.62
N MET A 500 3.55 -14.24 -0.94
CA MET A 500 2.58 -15.05 -0.20
C MET A 500 2.85 -14.87 1.29
N HIS A 501 1.79 -14.66 2.09
CA HIS A 501 1.94 -14.55 3.53
C HIS A 501 2.52 -15.84 4.13
N ASN A 502 3.41 -15.74 5.14
CA ASN A 502 4.05 -16.91 5.76
C ASN A 502 3.02 -17.97 6.19
N LEU A 503 1.96 -17.56 6.89
CA LEU A 503 0.88 -18.47 7.32
C LEU A 503 0.13 -19.15 6.15
N ILE A 504 -0.08 -18.45 5.03
CA ILE A 504 -0.75 -19.00 3.85
C ILE A 504 0.18 -19.99 3.15
N ARG A 505 1.46 -19.63 3.03
CA ARG A 505 2.49 -20.48 2.48
C ARG A 505 2.65 -21.76 3.30
N ASP A 506 2.71 -21.62 4.62
CA ASP A 506 2.89 -22.74 5.53
C ASP A 506 1.63 -23.62 5.58
N MET A 507 0.43 -23.05 5.41
CA MET A 507 -0.80 -23.81 5.14
C MET A 507 -0.70 -24.64 3.85
N GLY A 508 -0.26 -24.03 2.75
CA GLY A 508 -0.07 -24.76 1.48
C GLY A 508 0.91 -25.92 1.62
N ARG A 509 1.99 -25.72 2.39
CA ARG A 509 2.96 -26.77 2.72
C ARG A 509 2.35 -27.88 3.60
N GLU A 510 1.52 -27.54 4.58
CA GLU A 510 0.85 -28.53 5.42
C GLU A 510 -0.17 -29.37 4.64
N ILE A 511 -0.86 -28.77 3.66
CA ILE A 511 -1.76 -29.51 2.76
C ILE A 511 -0.99 -30.60 2.02
N VAL A 512 0.18 -30.28 1.46
CA VAL A 512 1.02 -31.29 0.78
C VAL A 512 1.60 -32.30 1.77
N HIS A 513 1.99 -31.87 2.97
CA HIS A 513 2.45 -32.76 4.02
C HIS A 513 1.37 -33.79 4.41
N SER A 514 0.11 -33.34 4.52
CA SER A 514 -1.07 -34.14 4.86
C SER A 514 -1.46 -35.18 3.80
N GLU A 515 -1.01 -35.04 2.54
CA GLU A 515 -1.22 -36.07 1.51
C GLU A 515 -0.60 -37.42 1.93
N SER A 516 0.53 -37.37 2.64
CA SER A 516 1.21 -38.55 3.18
C SER A 516 2.20 -38.14 4.28
N PRO A 517 1.76 -38.10 5.55
CA PRO A 517 2.58 -37.62 6.67
C PRO A 517 3.86 -38.44 6.84
N ASP A 518 3.77 -39.77 6.82
CA ASP A 518 4.92 -40.65 7.14
C ASP A 518 5.79 -41.00 5.92
N ASN A 519 5.29 -40.79 4.70
CA ASN A 519 6.00 -41.18 3.47
C ASN A 519 6.13 -39.99 2.52
N PRO A 520 7.22 -39.21 2.60
CA PRO A 520 7.40 -38.04 1.73
C PRO A 520 7.40 -38.39 0.25
N GLY A 521 7.90 -39.57 -0.16
CA GLY A 521 7.94 -39.99 -1.56
C GLY A 521 6.57 -40.21 -2.23
N LYS A 522 5.47 -40.15 -1.46
CA LYS A 522 4.09 -40.20 -1.94
C LYS A 522 3.41 -38.82 -1.99
N ARG A 523 4.10 -37.74 -1.63
CA ARG A 523 3.58 -36.37 -1.69
C ARG A 523 3.80 -35.76 -3.09
N SER A 524 2.96 -34.80 -3.45
CA SER A 524 2.95 -34.15 -4.76
C SER A 524 4.09 -33.14 -4.94
N ARG A 525 4.44 -32.38 -3.90
CA ARG A 525 5.61 -31.48 -3.87
C ARG A 525 6.61 -31.89 -2.81
N LEU A 526 7.89 -31.77 -3.14
CA LEU A 526 8.99 -31.94 -2.19
C LEU A 526 9.82 -30.65 -2.12
N TRP A 527 9.72 -29.97 -0.98
CA TRP A 527 10.47 -28.72 -0.69
C TRP A 527 11.35 -28.84 0.57
N CYS A 528 11.06 -29.80 1.46
CA CYS A 528 11.82 -29.99 2.70
C CYS A 528 13.13 -30.74 2.43
N PRO A 529 14.30 -30.16 2.75
CA PRO A 529 15.61 -30.77 2.48
C PRO A 529 15.76 -32.18 3.09
N LYS A 530 15.34 -32.37 4.34
CA LYS A 530 15.43 -33.68 5.02
C LYS A 530 14.61 -34.76 4.30
N ASP A 531 13.38 -34.42 3.94
CA ASP A 531 12.47 -35.32 3.24
C ASP A 531 12.97 -35.66 1.84
N ILE A 532 13.47 -34.66 1.12
CA ILE A 532 14.04 -34.87 -0.20
C ILE A 532 15.27 -35.78 -0.13
N SER A 533 16.14 -35.58 0.86
CA SER A 533 17.31 -36.43 1.07
C SER A 533 16.91 -37.89 1.31
N ASP A 534 15.94 -38.15 2.19
CA ASP A 534 15.44 -39.51 2.45
C ASP A 534 14.83 -40.15 1.19
N VAL A 535 14.04 -39.37 0.44
CA VAL A 535 13.39 -39.85 -0.79
C VAL A 535 14.40 -40.18 -1.88
N LEU A 536 15.40 -39.31 -2.10
CA LEU A 536 16.39 -39.48 -3.16
C LEU A 536 17.47 -40.51 -2.82
N ILE A 537 17.97 -40.55 -1.58
CA ILE A 537 18.96 -41.58 -1.16
C ILE A 537 18.30 -42.95 -1.08
N GLY A 538 17.08 -43.03 -0.54
CA GLY A 538 16.34 -44.29 -0.39
C GLY A 538 15.62 -44.75 -1.66
N HIS A 539 15.64 -43.97 -2.75
CA HIS A 539 14.90 -44.24 -3.99
C HIS A 539 13.40 -44.49 -3.74
N LYS A 540 12.81 -43.77 -2.78
CA LYS A 540 11.42 -43.92 -2.31
C LYS A 540 10.41 -43.11 -3.11
N GLY A 541 10.87 -42.35 -4.10
CA GLY A 541 10.00 -41.54 -4.97
C GLY A 541 8.96 -42.37 -5.71
N THR A 542 7.75 -41.85 -5.83
CA THR A 542 6.64 -42.51 -6.53
C THR A 542 6.05 -41.62 -7.61
N LYS A 543 5.10 -42.16 -8.39
CA LYS A 543 4.34 -41.42 -9.41
C LYS A 543 3.51 -40.24 -8.87
N ALA A 544 3.40 -40.08 -7.55
CA ALA A 544 2.71 -38.95 -6.94
C ALA A 544 3.53 -37.65 -7.01
N VAL A 545 4.87 -37.74 -7.05
CA VAL A 545 5.75 -36.57 -7.04
C VAL A 545 5.66 -35.83 -8.37
N GLU A 546 5.28 -34.55 -8.32
CA GLU A 546 5.12 -33.65 -9.47
C GLU A 546 6.19 -32.56 -9.52
N GLY A 547 6.73 -32.12 -8.38
CA GLY A 547 7.73 -31.06 -8.30
C GLY A 547 8.76 -31.27 -7.19
N ILE A 548 10.02 -30.93 -7.48
CA ILE A 548 11.13 -31.01 -6.52
C ILE A 548 12.00 -29.76 -6.65
N VAL A 549 12.34 -29.12 -5.52
CA VAL A 549 13.36 -28.06 -5.43
C VAL A 549 14.48 -28.52 -4.51
N LEU A 550 15.69 -28.63 -5.06
CA LEU A 550 16.90 -29.07 -4.38
C LEU A 550 17.82 -27.87 -4.11
N GLU A 551 18.06 -27.56 -2.84
CA GLU A 551 18.99 -26.50 -2.43
C GLU A 551 20.17 -27.08 -1.61
N SER A 552 21.40 -26.86 -2.10
CA SER A 552 22.65 -27.29 -1.42
C SER A 552 22.80 -26.72 -0.01
N SER A 553 22.39 -25.47 0.24
CA SER A 553 22.50 -24.81 1.54
C SER A 553 21.89 -25.64 2.68
N ALA A 554 20.94 -26.51 2.36
CA ALA A 554 20.29 -27.39 3.32
C ALA A 554 20.67 -28.87 3.21
N LEU A 555 21.42 -29.27 2.17
CA LEU A 555 21.82 -30.65 1.86
C LEU A 555 23.34 -30.67 1.66
N LYS A 556 24.11 -31.11 2.68
CA LYS A 556 25.60 -31.13 2.80
C LYS A 556 26.39 -31.64 1.57
N ASP A 557 26.24 -31.01 0.41
CA ASP A 557 26.79 -31.35 -0.90
C ASP A 557 26.82 -32.85 -1.25
N VAL A 558 25.78 -33.58 -0.87
CA VAL A 558 25.68 -35.02 -1.15
C VAL A 558 25.28 -35.23 -2.62
N PRO A 559 26.03 -36.01 -3.42
CA PRO A 559 25.65 -36.31 -4.79
C PRO A 559 24.48 -37.30 -4.83
N PHE A 560 23.50 -37.07 -5.70
CA PHE A 560 22.32 -37.93 -5.83
C PHE A 560 22.34 -38.74 -7.14
N SER A 561 21.88 -40.00 -7.06
CA SER A 561 21.76 -40.84 -8.26
C SER A 561 20.55 -40.43 -9.10
N THR A 562 20.72 -40.30 -10.42
CA THR A 562 19.60 -40.06 -11.34
C THR A 562 18.56 -41.19 -11.32
N LYS A 563 18.94 -42.40 -10.89
CA LYS A 563 18.01 -43.54 -10.73
C LYS A 563 16.90 -43.28 -9.72
N ALA A 564 17.10 -42.35 -8.77
CA ALA A 564 16.08 -41.98 -7.80
C ALA A 564 14.80 -41.39 -8.44
N PHE A 565 14.93 -40.80 -9.65
CA PHE A 565 13.81 -40.18 -10.36
C PHE A 565 13.02 -41.18 -11.24
N GLU A 566 13.52 -42.40 -11.44
CA GLU A 566 12.98 -43.39 -12.38
C GLU A 566 11.49 -43.71 -12.14
N LYS A 567 11.06 -43.75 -10.88
CA LYS A 567 9.67 -44.05 -10.48
C LYS A 567 8.74 -42.82 -10.46
N MET A 568 9.27 -41.61 -10.63
CA MET A 568 8.53 -40.34 -10.51
C MET A 568 7.94 -39.90 -11.85
N ALA A 569 7.08 -40.75 -12.43
CA ALA A 569 6.58 -40.58 -13.79
C ALA A 569 5.72 -39.31 -14.06
N LYS A 570 5.31 -38.57 -13.01
CA LYS A 570 4.56 -37.30 -13.12
C LYS A 570 5.41 -36.05 -12.83
N LEU A 571 6.71 -36.20 -12.54
CA LEU A 571 7.57 -35.08 -12.23
C LEU A 571 7.63 -34.13 -13.44
N ARG A 572 7.14 -32.91 -13.25
CA ARG A 572 7.07 -31.85 -14.28
C ARG A 572 8.04 -30.71 -14.02
N LEU A 573 8.41 -30.48 -12.75
CA LEU A 573 9.26 -29.38 -12.31
C LEU A 573 10.43 -29.92 -11.48
N LEU A 574 11.65 -29.64 -11.94
CA LEU A 574 12.88 -29.97 -11.21
C LEU A 574 13.79 -28.75 -11.15
N HIS A 575 14.00 -28.23 -9.94
CA HIS A 575 14.95 -27.16 -9.65
C HIS A 575 16.10 -27.74 -8.84
N ILE A 576 17.33 -27.50 -9.27
CA ILE A 576 18.56 -27.96 -8.64
C ILE A 576 19.50 -26.79 -8.47
N ASN A 577 19.97 -26.55 -7.26
CA ASN A 577 20.90 -25.46 -6.96
C ASN A 577 22.13 -26.00 -6.22
N HIS A 578 23.32 -25.83 -6.82
CA HIS A 578 24.64 -26.23 -6.30
C HIS A 578 24.86 -27.75 -6.05
N LEU A 579 23.90 -28.60 -6.43
CA LEU A 579 23.97 -30.06 -6.20
C LEU A 579 24.41 -30.85 -7.44
N GLN A 580 25.04 -31.99 -7.19
CA GLN A 580 25.55 -32.89 -8.23
C GLN A 580 24.63 -34.10 -8.41
N LEU A 581 24.28 -34.41 -9.67
CA LEU A 581 23.63 -35.66 -10.05
C LEU A 581 24.63 -36.56 -10.78
N TYR A 582 24.61 -37.86 -10.48
CA TYR A 582 25.42 -38.86 -11.17
C TYR A 582 24.58 -40.05 -11.65
N GLY A 583 25.11 -40.77 -12.65
CA GLY A 583 24.43 -41.91 -13.26
C GLY A 583 23.96 -41.61 -14.68
N ARG A 584 23.00 -42.40 -15.17
CA ARG A 584 22.43 -42.24 -16.52
C ARG A 584 21.28 -41.25 -16.49
N PHE A 585 21.29 -40.24 -17.35
CA PHE A 585 20.27 -39.19 -17.37
C PHE A 585 18.98 -39.61 -18.08
N GLN A 586 18.98 -40.77 -18.75
CA GLN A 586 17.77 -41.41 -19.27
C GLN A 586 16.71 -41.73 -18.18
N TYR A 587 17.10 -41.77 -16.90
CA TYR A 587 16.19 -42.00 -15.78
C TYR A 587 15.37 -40.76 -15.40
N LEU A 588 15.71 -39.57 -15.92
CA LEU A 588 14.86 -38.39 -15.75
C LEU A 588 13.56 -38.58 -16.54
N PRO A 589 12.40 -38.31 -15.93
CA PRO A 589 11.11 -38.66 -16.51
C PRO A 589 10.77 -37.77 -17.70
N LYS A 590 10.20 -38.38 -18.75
CA LYS A 590 9.75 -37.67 -19.97
C LYS A 590 8.60 -36.68 -19.72
N SER A 591 7.97 -36.70 -18.54
CA SER A 591 6.97 -35.72 -18.13
C SER A 591 7.56 -34.34 -17.81
N LEU A 592 8.89 -34.24 -17.64
CA LEU A 592 9.55 -33.02 -17.21
C LEU A 592 9.34 -31.88 -18.22
N LYS A 593 8.82 -30.75 -17.72
CA LYS A 593 8.52 -29.52 -18.49
C LYS A 593 9.50 -28.40 -18.18
N TYR A 594 9.95 -28.32 -16.93
CA TYR A 594 10.90 -27.33 -16.44
C TYR A 594 12.08 -28.02 -15.75
N LEU A 595 13.29 -27.74 -16.25
CA LEU A 595 14.53 -28.14 -15.62
C LEU A 595 15.40 -26.91 -15.39
N HIS A 596 15.65 -26.63 -14.12
CA HIS A 596 16.56 -25.59 -13.70
C HIS A 596 17.69 -26.21 -12.91
N TRP A 597 18.93 -26.00 -13.34
CA TRP A 597 20.12 -26.55 -12.71
C TRP A 597 21.21 -25.50 -12.56
N HIS A 598 21.08 -24.70 -11.52
CA HIS A 598 22.07 -23.72 -11.11
C HIS A 598 23.36 -24.37 -10.62
N TYR A 599 24.48 -23.79 -11.05
CA TYR A 599 25.84 -24.27 -10.71
C TYR A 599 26.08 -25.72 -11.13
N CYS A 600 25.52 -26.12 -12.26
CA CYS A 600 25.68 -27.47 -12.79
C CYS A 600 27.18 -27.81 -12.95
N PRO A 601 27.68 -28.90 -12.33
CA PRO A 601 29.09 -29.27 -12.39
C PRO A 601 29.50 -29.92 -13.73
N LEU A 602 28.52 -30.20 -14.60
CA LEU A 602 28.74 -30.89 -15.85
C LEU A 602 29.54 -30.01 -16.82
N LYS A 603 30.53 -30.61 -17.48
CA LYS A 603 31.35 -29.93 -18.50
C LYS A 603 30.67 -29.89 -19.87
N CYS A 604 29.73 -30.79 -20.13
CA CYS A 604 28.92 -30.90 -21.34
C CYS A 604 27.57 -31.53 -20.97
N LEU A 605 26.55 -31.34 -21.81
CA LEU A 605 25.26 -32.00 -21.62
C LEU A 605 25.38 -33.50 -21.97
N PRO A 606 24.88 -34.42 -21.14
CA PRO A 606 24.97 -35.86 -21.37
C PRO A 606 24.26 -36.30 -22.65
N SER A 607 24.84 -37.24 -23.40
CA SER A 607 24.28 -37.75 -24.66
C SER A 607 22.98 -38.54 -24.48
N ASP A 608 22.75 -39.10 -23.30
CA ASP A 608 21.57 -39.89 -22.90
C ASP A 608 20.45 -39.05 -22.27
N LEU A 609 20.60 -37.72 -22.22
CA LEU A 609 19.57 -36.80 -21.75
C LEU A 609 18.51 -36.57 -22.84
N CYS A 610 17.48 -37.42 -22.86
CA CYS A 610 16.40 -37.38 -23.85
C CYS A 610 15.08 -36.86 -23.24
N LEU A 611 14.89 -35.54 -23.20
CA LEU A 611 13.69 -34.90 -22.64
C LEU A 611 12.84 -34.22 -23.73
N GLU A 612 12.08 -35.01 -24.48
CA GLU A 612 11.31 -34.54 -25.63
C GLU A 612 10.26 -33.45 -25.30
N ASN A 613 9.67 -33.54 -24.11
CA ASN A 613 8.59 -32.67 -23.65
C ASN A 613 9.06 -31.43 -22.89
N LEU A 614 10.37 -31.27 -22.69
CA LEU A 614 10.94 -30.16 -21.92
C LEU A 614 10.68 -28.85 -22.65
N VAL A 615 10.21 -27.84 -21.91
CA VAL A 615 9.84 -26.52 -22.46
C VAL A 615 10.85 -25.46 -22.03
N ILE A 616 11.35 -25.53 -20.79
CA ILE A 616 12.37 -24.61 -20.28
C ILE A 616 13.56 -25.42 -19.77
N LEU A 617 14.75 -25.08 -20.27
CA LEU A 617 16.03 -25.58 -19.79
C LEU A 617 16.89 -24.39 -19.35
N ASN A 618 17.12 -24.28 -18.04
CA ASN A 618 17.99 -23.26 -17.47
C ASN A 618 19.18 -23.94 -16.78
N MET A 619 20.39 -23.66 -17.27
CA MET A 619 21.65 -24.25 -16.82
C MET A 619 22.64 -23.18 -16.33
N SER A 620 22.11 -22.09 -15.77
CA SER A 620 22.89 -20.92 -15.39
C SER A 620 23.98 -21.23 -14.35
N PHE A 621 25.08 -20.48 -14.41
CA PHE A 621 26.30 -20.65 -13.60
C PHE A 621 26.97 -22.03 -13.77
N GLY A 622 26.68 -22.77 -14.84
CA GLY A 622 27.27 -24.07 -15.10
C GLY A 622 28.72 -24.02 -15.57
N LYS A 623 29.44 -25.14 -15.41
CA LYS A 623 30.88 -25.30 -15.77
C LYS A 623 31.09 -25.87 -17.19
N PHE A 624 30.22 -25.50 -18.12
CA PHE A 624 30.24 -26.03 -19.49
C PHE A 624 31.46 -25.53 -20.25
N LYS A 625 32.31 -26.44 -20.75
CA LYS A 625 33.52 -26.09 -21.53
C LYS A 625 33.32 -26.22 -23.03
N GLU A 626 32.63 -27.28 -23.44
CA GLU A 626 32.35 -27.63 -24.83
C GLU A 626 30.90 -28.09 -24.95
N SER A 627 30.27 -27.72 -26.05
CA SER A 627 28.82 -27.68 -26.21
C SER A 627 28.27 -28.76 -27.14
N GLN A 628 28.99 -29.88 -27.32
CA GLN A 628 28.42 -31.07 -27.98
C GLN A 628 27.30 -31.64 -27.10
N ALA A 629 26.15 -30.99 -27.18
CA ALA A 629 24.93 -31.33 -26.50
C ALA A 629 23.99 -31.96 -27.53
N PRO A 630 23.30 -33.06 -27.22
CA PRO A 630 22.38 -33.69 -28.15
C PRO A 630 21.05 -32.90 -28.20
N LEU A 631 21.09 -31.60 -28.52
CA LEU A 631 19.93 -30.72 -28.44
C LEU A 631 18.79 -31.13 -29.39
N LYS A 632 19.09 -31.97 -30.38
CA LYS A 632 18.14 -32.60 -31.29
C LYS A 632 16.98 -33.34 -30.60
N TYR A 633 17.13 -33.74 -29.34
CA TYR A 633 16.09 -34.45 -28.61
C TYR A 633 15.06 -33.54 -27.91
N PHE A 634 15.28 -32.22 -27.80
CA PHE A 634 14.37 -31.31 -27.11
C PHE A 634 13.35 -30.65 -28.07
N LYS A 635 12.40 -31.45 -28.56
CA LYS A 635 11.43 -31.03 -29.59
C LYS A 635 10.48 -29.90 -29.14
N CYS A 636 10.13 -29.86 -27.86
CA CYS A 636 9.20 -28.89 -27.29
C CYS A 636 9.88 -27.68 -26.62
N LEU A 637 11.20 -27.56 -26.69
CA LEU A 637 11.94 -26.52 -25.97
C LEU A 637 11.61 -25.14 -26.52
N LYS A 638 11.18 -24.25 -25.62
CA LYS A 638 10.86 -22.84 -25.91
C LYS A 638 11.90 -21.88 -25.35
N SER A 639 12.49 -22.17 -24.19
CA SER A 639 13.50 -21.32 -23.57
C SER A 639 14.74 -22.12 -23.20
N LEU A 640 15.91 -21.65 -23.66
CA LEU A 640 17.22 -22.21 -23.38
C LEU A 640 18.13 -21.13 -22.77
N VAL A 641 18.50 -21.31 -21.51
CA VAL A 641 19.23 -20.30 -20.74
C VAL A 641 20.55 -20.85 -20.22
N PHE A 642 21.64 -20.24 -20.66
CA PHE A 642 22.99 -20.38 -20.13
C PHE A 642 23.45 -19.02 -19.63
N TYR A 643 22.99 -18.60 -18.45
CA TYR A 643 23.41 -17.32 -17.87
C TYR A 643 24.68 -17.49 -17.05
N SER A 644 25.64 -16.57 -17.16
CA SER A 644 26.88 -16.54 -16.37
C SER A 644 27.69 -17.85 -16.39
N CYS A 645 27.69 -18.57 -17.52
CA CYS A 645 28.50 -19.78 -17.71
C CYS A 645 29.92 -19.38 -18.16
N GLU A 646 30.79 -19.08 -17.20
CA GLU A 646 32.12 -18.52 -17.48
C GLU A 646 33.04 -19.47 -18.25
N ASP A 647 32.87 -20.79 -18.15
CA ASP A 647 33.71 -21.77 -18.85
C ASP A 647 33.35 -21.94 -20.34
N LEU A 648 32.20 -21.41 -20.77
CA LEU A 648 31.62 -21.67 -22.09
C LEU A 648 32.34 -20.87 -23.17
N LYS A 649 33.10 -21.55 -24.04
CA LYS A 649 33.89 -20.92 -25.11
C LYS A 649 33.17 -20.81 -26.46
N LYS A 650 32.29 -21.76 -26.76
CA LYS A 650 31.52 -21.85 -28.01
C LYS A 650 30.10 -22.28 -27.70
N SER A 651 29.12 -21.79 -28.46
CA SER A 651 27.72 -22.22 -28.32
C SER A 651 27.53 -23.66 -28.85
N PRO A 652 26.46 -24.37 -28.45
CA PRO A 652 26.07 -25.67 -29.04
C PRO A 652 25.57 -25.51 -30.48
N GLU A 653 25.49 -26.64 -31.19
CA GLU A 653 24.67 -26.75 -32.39
C GLU A 653 23.18 -26.71 -32.02
N PHE A 654 22.39 -25.95 -32.76
CA PHE A 654 20.97 -25.71 -32.48
C PHE A 654 20.02 -26.59 -33.31
N VAL A 655 20.56 -27.64 -33.94
CA VAL A 655 19.82 -28.54 -34.84
C VAL A 655 18.67 -29.22 -34.09
N GLY A 656 17.46 -29.14 -34.67
CA GLY A 656 16.25 -29.77 -34.13
C GLY A 656 15.45 -28.92 -33.14
N LEU A 657 15.92 -27.74 -32.74
CA LEU A 657 15.23 -26.83 -31.81
C LEU A 657 14.20 -25.93 -32.51
N HIS A 658 13.28 -26.53 -33.26
CA HIS A 658 12.31 -25.79 -34.08
C HIS A 658 11.27 -24.97 -33.28
N SER A 659 11.12 -25.28 -31.99
CA SER A 659 10.15 -24.63 -31.09
C SER A 659 10.74 -23.49 -30.26
N LEU A 660 12.05 -23.21 -30.36
CA LEU A 660 12.73 -22.28 -29.47
C LEU A 660 12.28 -20.84 -29.73
N GLU A 661 11.85 -20.15 -28.67
CA GLU A 661 11.37 -18.76 -28.65
C GLU A 661 12.36 -17.84 -27.93
N GLU A 662 13.11 -18.35 -26.96
CA GLU A 662 14.10 -17.60 -26.17
C GLU A 662 15.42 -18.35 -26.06
N LEU A 663 16.53 -17.63 -26.30
CA LEU A 663 17.89 -18.13 -26.15
C LEU A 663 18.74 -17.09 -25.41
N SER A 664 19.37 -17.50 -24.32
CA SER A 664 20.19 -16.61 -23.50
C SER A 664 21.56 -17.22 -23.20
N PHE A 665 22.61 -16.46 -23.52
CA PHE A 665 24.00 -16.66 -23.12
C PHE A 665 24.52 -15.50 -22.25
N GLY A 666 23.62 -14.70 -21.65
CA GLY A 666 23.99 -13.50 -20.91
C GLY A 666 25.10 -13.76 -19.88
N TYR A 667 26.06 -12.85 -19.76
CA TYR A 667 27.20 -12.91 -18.84
C TYR A 667 28.16 -14.10 -19.06
N CYS A 668 28.08 -14.82 -20.18
CA CYS A 668 29.09 -15.81 -20.57
C CYS A 668 30.36 -15.12 -21.09
N SER A 669 31.19 -14.61 -20.19
CA SER A 669 32.34 -13.74 -20.52
C SER A 669 33.38 -14.37 -21.46
N ASN A 670 33.52 -15.70 -21.51
CA ASN A 670 34.48 -16.40 -22.38
C ASN A 670 33.89 -16.91 -23.70
N LEU A 671 32.62 -16.65 -23.98
CA LEU A 671 31.99 -17.03 -25.24
C LEU A 671 32.62 -16.25 -26.39
N MET A 672 33.26 -16.95 -27.34
CA MET A 672 33.99 -16.31 -28.45
C MET A 672 33.14 -16.18 -29.71
N GLY A 673 32.14 -17.04 -29.89
CA GLY A 673 31.31 -17.08 -31.09
C GLY A 673 30.10 -18.02 -30.93
N LEU A 674 29.10 -17.79 -31.77
CA LEU A 674 27.92 -18.64 -31.89
C LEU A 674 28.04 -19.56 -33.11
N ASP A 675 27.43 -20.73 -33.01
CA ASP A 675 27.32 -21.68 -34.10
C ASP A 675 26.40 -21.17 -35.22
N SER A 676 26.75 -21.49 -36.47
CA SER A 676 26.03 -21.03 -37.65
C SER A 676 24.60 -21.58 -37.78
N THR A 677 24.30 -22.71 -37.12
CA THR A 677 22.96 -23.32 -37.08
C THR A 677 21.92 -22.48 -36.34
N ILE A 678 22.33 -21.39 -35.66
CA ILE A 678 21.39 -20.44 -35.03
C ILE A 678 20.33 -19.93 -36.02
N GLY A 679 20.68 -19.78 -37.30
CA GLY A 679 19.74 -19.36 -38.35
C GLY A 679 18.56 -20.31 -38.58
N GLU A 680 18.63 -21.56 -38.13
CA GLU A 680 17.55 -22.55 -38.22
C GLU A 680 16.42 -22.30 -37.22
N LEU A 681 16.63 -21.46 -36.20
CA LEU A 681 15.69 -21.18 -35.12
C LEU A 681 14.58 -20.21 -35.58
N LYS A 682 13.71 -20.66 -36.50
CA LYS A 682 12.71 -19.81 -37.16
C LYS A 682 11.65 -19.19 -36.23
N ARG A 683 11.50 -19.69 -35.00
CA ARG A 683 10.57 -19.19 -33.97
C ARG A 683 11.24 -18.33 -32.89
N LEU A 684 12.56 -18.11 -32.95
CA LEU A 684 13.29 -17.37 -31.93
C LEU A 684 12.84 -15.91 -31.92
N ARG A 685 12.37 -15.44 -30.76
CA ARG A 685 11.88 -14.07 -30.50
C ARG A 685 12.88 -13.25 -29.70
N ILE A 686 13.56 -13.88 -28.74
CA ILE A 686 14.51 -13.20 -27.84
C ILE A 686 15.86 -13.88 -27.95
N LEU A 687 16.90 -13.09 -28.25
CA LEU A 687 18.28 -13.52 -28.21
C LEU A 687 19.08 -12.61 -27.28
N ASN A 688 19.47 -13.14 -26.12
CA ASN A 688 20.26 -12.43 -25.13
C ASN A 688 21.70 -12.93 -25.09
N ILE A 689 22.64 -12.09 -25.50
CA ILE A 689 24.09 -12.37 -25.47
C ILE A 689 24.81 -11.22 -24.76
N ALA A 690 24.11 -10.53 -23.85
CA ALA A 690 24.69 -9.42 -23.10
C ALA A 690 25.90 -9.87 -22.27
N ASP A 691 26.86 -8.98 -22.10
CA ASP A 691 28.08 -9.13 -21.28
C ASP A 691 28.94 -10.36 -21.69
N CYS A 692 28.85 -10.78 -22.96
CA CYS A 692 29.76 -11.76 -23.57
C CYS A 692 31.03 -11.05 -24.05
N LYS A 693 31.91 -10.69 -23.11
CA LYS A 693 33.09 -9.83 -23.32
C LYS A 693 34.08 -10.32 -24.37
N ASN A 694 34.15 -11.63 -24.63
CA ASN A 694 35.06 -12.21 -25.62
C ASN A 694 34.43 -12.49 -26.99
N LEU A 695 33.14 -12.17 -27.17
CA LEU A 695 32.44 -12.36 -28.43
C LEU A 695 33.00 -11.39 -29.47
N ARG A 696 33.50 -11.93 -30.60
CA ARG A 696 34.14 -11.12 -31.65
C ARG A 696 33.24 -10.84 -32.84
N GLU A 697 32.42 -11.82 -33.22
CA GLU A 697 31.54 -11.75 -34.38
C GLU A 697 30.23 -12.49 -34.15
N LEU A 698 29.18 -12.07 -34.86
CA LEU A 698 27.91 -12.80 -34.96
C LEU A 698 27.90 -13.60 -36.27
N PRO A 699 27.39 -14.86 -36.28
CA PRO A 699 27.33 -15.66 -37.49
C PRO A 699 26.39 -15.01 -38.51
N ARG A 700 26.77 -14.98 -39.80
CA ARG A 700 25.96 -14.36 -40.88
C ARG A 700 24.52 -14.87 -40.93
N ARG A 701 24.31 -16.15 -40.59
CA ARG A 701 22.98 -16.79 -40.56
C ARG A 701 22.06 -16.27 -39.46
N ILE A 702 22.53 -15.44 -38.52
CA ILE A 702 21.68 -14.75 -37.54
C ILE A 702 20.60 -13.89 -38.24
N CYS A 703 20.91 -13.37 -39.43
CA CYS A 703 19.97 -12.59 -40.25
C CYS A 703 18.80 -13.42 -40.82
N GLU A 704 18.83 -14.75 -40.68
CA GLU A 704 17.72 -15.62 -41.09
C GLU A 704 16.63 -15.77 -40.03
N LEU A 705 16.82 -15.18 -38.85
CA LEU A 705 15.89 -15.22 -37.70
C LEU A 705 14.70 -14.25 -37.89
N LYS A 706 13.81 -14.56 -38.83
CA LYS A 706 12.67 -13.69 -39.19
C LYS A 706 11.69 -13.38 -38.06
N SER A 707 11.68 -14.20 -36.99
CA SER A 707 10.80 -14.03 -35.82
C SER A 707 11.44 -13.22 -34.69
N LEU A 708 12.71 -12.82 -34.81
CA LEU A 708 13.44 -12.16 -33.73
C LEU A 708 12.85 -10.78 -33.46
N GLU A 709 12.44 -10.54 -32.22
CA GLU A 709 11.87 -9.29 -31.73
C GLU A 709 12.90 -8.50 -30.90
N ILE A 710 13.75 -9.18 -30.14
CA ILE A 710 14.69 -8.55 -29.20
C ILE A 710 16.09 -9.16 -29.36
N LEU A 711 17.10 -8.29 -29.55
CA LEU A 711 18.51 -8.65 -29.60
C LEU A 711 19.33 -7.85 -28.58
N TYR A 712 19.84 -8.54 -27.55
CA TYR A 712 20.70 -7.95 -26.52
C TYR A 712 22.17 -8.31 -26.70
N LEU A 713 23.00 -7.27 -26.90
CA LEU A 713 24.45 -7.30 -27.11
C LEU A 713 25.19 -6.34 -26.16
N TYR A 714 24.49 -5.76 -25.18
CA TYR A 714 25.07 -4.81 -24.23
C TYR A 714 26.33 -5.38 -23.57
N ARG A 715 27.42 -4.62 -23.47
CA ARG A 715 28.73 -5.04 -22.91
C ARG A 715 29.45 -6.16 -23.65
N CYS A 716 29.12 -6.46 -24.90
CA CYS A 716 29.98 -7.26 -25.79
C CYS A 716 31.17 -6.42 -26.27
N SER A 717 32.14 -6.18 -25.40
CA SER A 717 33.20 -5.18 -25.60
C SER A 717 34.22 -5.49 -26.70
N LYS A 718 34.23 -6.70 -27.26
CA LYS A 718 35.08 -7.10 -28.42
C LYS A 718 34.28 -7.31 -29.71
N LEU A 719 32.98 -7.06 -29.69
CA LEU A 719 32.15 -7.16 -30.89
C LEU A 719 32.33 -5.88 -31.71
N GLU A 720 33.00 -6.00 -32.86
CA GLU A 720 33.41 -4.85 -33.69
C GLU A 720 32.40 -4.49 -34.78
N GLU A 721 31.63 -5.47 -35.28
CA GLU A 721 30.72 -5.28 -36.41
C GLU A 721 29.41 -6.05 -36.26
N LEU A 722 28.33 -5.49 -36.81
CA LEU A 722 27.07 -6.19 -37.02
C LEU A 722 27.03 -6.76 -38.45
N PRO A 723 26.33 -7.89 -38.69
CA PRO A 723 26.23 -8.47 -40.03
C PRO A 723 25.62 -7.53 -41.08
N ASP A 724 26.17 -7.50 -42.29
CA ASP A 724 25.71 -6.62 -43.39
C ASP A 724 24.22 -6.77 -43.73
N ASP A 725 23.65 -7.96 -43.53
CA ASP A 725 22.28 -8.33 -43.86
C ASP A 725 21.28 -8.16 -42.70
N LEU A 726 21.64 -7.43 -41.63
CA LEU A 726 20.80 -7.28 -40.42
C LEU A 726 19.37 -6.83 -40.72
N GLY A 727 19.15 -6.03 -41.77
CA GLY A 727 17.83 -5.60 -42.25
C GLY A 727 16.85 -6.72 -42.62
N LYS A 728 17.29 -7.99 -42.73
CA LYS A 728 16.41 -9.15 -42.94
C LYS A 728 15.63 -9.57 -41.69
N LEU A 729 15.93 -8.99 -40.52
CA LEU A 729 15.21 -9.24 -39.27
C LEU A 729 13.90 -8.44 -39.23
N GLU A 730 12.93 -8.84 -40.06
CA GLU A 730 11.69 -8.10 -40.33
C GLU A 730 10.85 -7.76 -39.07
N ARG A 731 10.96 -8.55 -37.99
CA ARG A 731 10.19 -8.38 -36.74
C ARG A 731 10.97 -7.74 -35.59
N LEU A 732 12.23 -7.34 -35.81
CA LEU A 732 13.07 -6.79 -34.74
C LEU A 732 12.50 -5.47 -34.24
N LYS A 733 12.22 -5.39 -32.93
CA LYS A 733 11.70 -4.23 -32.22
C LYS A 733 12.76 -3.56 -31.37
N GLU A 734 13.68 -4.33 -30.80
CA GLU A 734 14.71 -3.82 -29.90
C GLU A 734 16.10 -4.36 -30.26
N LEU A 735 17.05 -3.44 -30.46
CA LEU A 735 18.47 -3.73 -30.61
C LEU A 735 19.26 -2.92 -29.58
N ASN A 736 19.84 -3.61 -28.60
CA ASN A 736 20.70 -3.00 -27.59
C ASN A 736 22.13 -3.49 -27.75
N ALA A 737 23.03 -2.62 -28.22
CA ALA A 737 24.46 -2.85 -28.34
C ALA A 737 25.27 -1.75 -27.65
N VAL A 738 24.80 -1.29 -26.50
CA VAL A 738 25.50 -0.33 -25.61
C VAL A 738 26.79 -0.98 -25.07
N ALA A 739 27.85 -0.21 -24.89
CA ALA A 739 29.17 -0.68 -24.46
C ALA A 739 29.76 -1.82 -25.33
N THR A 740 29.63 -1.72 -26.65
CA THR A 740 30.29 -2.62 -27.62
C THR A 740 31.47 -1.93 -28.30
N ALA A 741 32.23 -2.63 -29.15
CA ALA A 741 33.27 -2.05 -30.00
C ALA A 741 32.72 -1.67 -31.40
N ILE A 742 31.40 -1.65 -31.58
CA ILE A 742 30.77 -1.34 -32.86
C ILE A 742 31.03 0.13 -33.20
N THR A 743 31.63 0.35 -34.38
CA THR A 743 31.97 1.67 -34.90
C THR A 743 31.09 2.11 -36.06
N ARG A 744 30.40 1.17 -36.72
CA ARG A 744 29.57 1.45 -37.90
C ARG A 744 28.34 0.56 -37.93
N LEU A 745 27.23 1.09 -38.44
CA LEU A 745 26.03 0.32 -38.70
C LEU A 745 25.97 -0.13 -40.16
N PRO A 746 25.52 -1.36 -40.44
CA PRO A 746 25.34 -1.81 -41.81
C PRO A 746 24.18 -1.06 -42.47
N GLY A 747 24.30 -0.77 -43.77
CA GLY A 747 23.28 -0.02 -44.53
C GLY A 747 21.87 -0.65 -44.50
N SER A 748 21.80 -1.96 -44.27
CA SER A 748 20.54 -2.69 -44.14
C SER A 748 19.76 -2.39 -42.85
N VAL A 749 20.36 -1.78 -41.81
CA VAL A 749 19.66 -1.37 -40.58
C VAL A 749 18.41 -0.54 -40.89
N GLY A 750 18.47 0.33 -41.90
CA GLY A 750 17.31 1.13 -42.31
C GLY A 750 16.09 0.31 -42.74
N HIS A 751 16.27 -0.97 -43.14
CA HIS A 751 15.16 -1.84 -43.54
C HIS A 751 14.39 -2.45 -42.35
N LEU A 752 14.82 -2.22 -41.11
CA LEU A 752 14.16 -2.71 -39.89
C LEU A 752 12.91 -1.88 -39.56
N LYS A 753 11.87 -1.98 -40.39
CA LYS A 753 10.66 -1.14 -40.31
C LYS A 753 9.91 -1.19 -38.97
N ASN A 754 10.06 -2.27 -38.21
CA ASN A 754 9.41 -2.48 -36.91
C ASN A 754 10.30 -2.13 -35.71
N LEU A 755 11.52 -1.60 -35.94
CA LEU A 755 12.45 -1.27 -34.87
C LEU A 755 11.92 -0.08 -34.07
N GLU A 756 11.64 -0.30 -32.79
CA GLU A 756 11.14 0.71 -31.85
C GLU A 756 12.27 1.31 -31.01
N MET A 757 13.31 0.52 -30.72
CA MET A 757 14.42 0.92 -29.84
C MET A 757 15.77 0.50 -30.43
N LEU A 758 16.64 1.49 -30.61
CA LEU A 758 18.04 1.32 -31.02
C LEU A 758 18.96 1.99 -30.00
N LEU A 759 19.69 1.18 -29.23
CA LEU A 759 20.64 1.65 -28.22
C LEU A 759 22.06 1.25 -28.60
N LEU A 760 22.93 2.24 -28.81
CA LEU A 760 24.30 2.07 -29.26
C LEU A 760 25.23 2.93 -28.40
N SER A 761 26.30 2.33 -27.88
CA SER A 761 27.38 3.09 -27.29
C SER A 761 28.68 2.31 -27.27
N GLN A 762 29.80 3.03 -27.24
CA GLN A 762 31.12 2.40 -27.11
C GLN A 762 31.55 2.26 -25.65
N ASP A 763 32.25 1.18 -25.35
CA ASP A 763 32.82 0.94 -24.01
C ASP A 763 33.85 2.02 -23.63
N PHE A 764 33.67 2.63 -22.45
CA PHE A 764 34.58 3.65 -21.91
C PHE A 764 36.01 3.14 -21.69
N LEU A 765 36.20 1.82 -21.49
CA LEU A 765 37.52 1.23 -21.26
C LEU A 765 38.44 1.28 -22.49
N LEU A 766 37.87 1.29 -23.71
CA LEU A 766 38.64 1.48 -24.95
C LEU A 766 39.28 2.88 -25.00
N LYS A 767 38.60 3.91 -24.46
CA LYS A 767 39.08 5.30 -24.36
C LYS A 767 40.29 5.47 -23.42
N ARG A 768 40.47 4.56 -22.45
CA ARG A 768 41.59 4.60 -21.50
C ARG A 768 42.83 3.86 -22.04
N GLN A 769 42.62 2.88 -22.92
CA GLN A 769 43.69 2.17 -23.62
C GLN A 769 44.17 2.90 -24.90
N SER A 770 43.42 3.89 -25.40
CA SER A 770 43.81 4.69 -26.58
C SER A 770 44.97 5.67 -26.35
N LYS A 771 45.68 5.61 -25.22
CA LYS A 771 47.05 6.17 -25.10
C LYS A 771 48.13 5.20 -25.62
N PHE A 772 47.78 3.93 -25.86
CA PHE A 772 48.65 2.94 -26.50
C PHE A 772 48.33 2.72 -27.99
N SER A 773 47.24 3.29 -28.52
CA SER A 773 46.85 3.16 -29.93
C SER A 773 47.65 4.04 -30.89
N ASP A 774 48.39 5.04 -30.40
CA ASP A 774 49.32 5.84 -31.23
C ASP A 774 50.54 5.04 -31.72
N ILE A 775 50.75 3.81 -31.20
CA ILE A 775 51.86 2.93 -31.60
C ILE A 775 51.41 1.87 -32.62
N PHE A 776 50.11 1.54 -32.70
CA PHE A 776 49.58 0.52 -33.62
C PHE A 776 48.99 1.08 -34.92
N SER A 777 48.81 2.40 -35.05
CA SER A 777 48.31 3.04 -36.27
C SER A 777 49.25 2.95 -37.47
N THR A 778 50.48 2.42 -37.31
CA THR A 778 51.46 2.21 -38.40
C THR A 778 51.51 0.77 -38.94
N TRP A 779 50.88 -0.22 -38.30
CA TRP A 779 51.01 -1.63 -38.69
C TRP A 779 49.67 -2.37 -38.75
N LEU A 780 48.79 -1.94 -39.65
CA LEU A 780 47.74 -2.71 -40.35
C LEU A 780 46.73 -1.72 -40.92
N GLN A 781 47.06 -1.10 -42.06
CA GLN A 781 46.02 -0.53 -42.92
C GLN A 781 45.45 -1.66 -43.78
N PRO A 782 44.16 -2.03 -43.66
CA PRO A 782 43.49 -2.72 -44.74
C PRO A 782 43.38 -1.71 -45.88
N LYS A 783 44.13 -1.95 -46.97
CA LYS A 783 43.94 -1.27 -48.24
C LYS A 783 42.53 -1.56 -48.76
N ARG A 784 41.56 -0.67 -48.50
CA ARG A 784 40.48 -0.31 -49.44
C ARG A 784 40.06 1.14 -49.20
N SER A 785 40.59 1.99 -50.06
CA SER A 785 40.11 3.33 -50.37
C SER A 785 38.67 3.25 -50.90
N HIS A 786 37.69 3.77 -50.16
CA HIS A 786 36.53 4.49 -50.68
C HIS A 786 35.98 5.38 -49.56
N SER A 787 35.82 6.67 -49.86
CA SER A 787 35.00 7.71 -49.21
C SER A 787 34.61 7.53 -47.73
N ARG A 788 34.84 8.56 -46.91
CA ARG A 788 34.19 8.74 -45.61
C ARG A 788 32.66 8.65 -45.79
N VAL A 789 32.08 7.45 -45.66
CA VAL A 789 30.64 7.22 -45.63
C VAL A 789 30.23 7.31 -44.17
N GLY A 790 29.28 8.20 -43.87
CA GLY A 790 28.86 8.54 -42.51
C GLY A 790 28.52 7.32 -41.63
N TYR A 791 28.71 7.48 -40.32
CA TYR A 791 28.52 6.45 -39.30
C TYR A 791 27.08 5.94 -39.25
N LEU A 792 26.11 6.75 -39.71
CA LEU A 792 24.71 6.39 -39.90
C LEU A 792 24.35 6.33 -41.39
N PRO A 793 23.79 5.21 -41.90
CA PRO A 793 23.41 5.09 -43.30
C PRO A 793 22.21 5.96 -43.67
N SER A 794 22.18 6.44 -44.91
CA SER A 794 21.09 7.29 -45.44
C SER A 794 19.71 6.63 -45.40
N SER A 795 19.67 5.29 -45.39
CA SER A 795 18.48 4.46 -45.20
C SER A 795 17.83 4.59 -43.81
N PHE A 796 18.41 5.34 -42.87
CA PHE A 796 17.82 5.56 -41.53
C PHE A 796 16.41 6.16 -41.57
N SER A 797 16.05 6.93 -42.60
CA SER A 797 14.71 7.51 -42.75
C SER A 797 13.58 6.49 -42.83
N SER A 798 13.86 5.23 -43.21
CA SER A 798 12.80 4.22 -43.30
C SER A 798 12.43 3.58 -41.95
N LEU A 799 13.09 3.96 -40.85
CA LEU A 799 12.80 3.48 -39.48
C LEU A 799 11.57 4.18 -38.85
N SER A 800 10.44 4.15 -39.55
CA SER A 800 9.22 4.88 -39.16
C SER A 800 8.63 4.49 -37.79
N ALA A 801 8.92 3.30 -37.26
CA ALA A 801 8.46 2.84 -35.95
C ALA A 801 9.38 3.24 -34.78
N LEU A 802 10.55 3.85 -35.06
CA LEU A 802 11.57 4.12 -34.05
C LEU A 802 11.09 5.16 -33.04
N LYS A 803 11.05 4.76 -31.76
CA LYS A 803 10.64 5.60 -30.62
C LYS A 803 11.83 6.05 -29.80
N VAL A 804 12.88 5.23 -29.70
CA VAL A 804 14.07 5.50 -28.90
C VAL A 804 15.32 5.31 -29.74
N LEU A 805 16.12 6.36 -29.86
CA LEU A 805 17.43 6.35 -30.49
C LEU A 805 18.48 6.87 -29.51
N GLN A 806 19.42 6.01 -29.12
CA GLN A 806 20.57 6.36 -28.30
C GLN A 806 21.85 6.00 -29.04
N ILE A 807 22.70 6.99 -29.29
CA ILE A 807 24.04 6.82 -29.87
C ILE A 807 25.03 7.63 -29.04
N GLU A 808 25.77 6.95 -28.18
CA GLU A 808 26.67 7.61 -27.23
C GLU A 808 28.11 7.19 -27.42
N ASN A 809 29.06 8.14 -27.31
CA ASN A 809 30.49 7.83 -27.36
C ASN A 809 30.96 7.27 -28.71
N TRP A 810 30.38 7.72 -29.83
CA TRP A 810 30.75 7.29 -31.20
C TRP A 810 31.72 8.23 -31.90
N ASN A 811 32.18 9.30 -31.23
CA ASN A 811 33.00 10.36 -31.82
C ASN A 811 32.35 11.01 -33.06
N MET A 812 31.02 11.01 -33.16
CA MET A 812 30.32 11.56 -34.33
C MET A 812 30.64 13.05 -34.51
N THR A 813 30.81 13.43 -35.77
CA THR A 813 30.87 14.80 -36.28
C THR A 813 29.58 15.15 -37.00
N GLU A 814 29.47 16.38 -37.48
CA GLU A 814 28.27 16.90 -38.13
C GLU A 814 27.89 16.15 -39.41
N ASP A 815 28.89 15.74 -40.19
CA ASP A 815 28.72 15.00 -41.44
C ASP A 815 28.18 13.58 -41.21
N ASP A 816 28.26 13.08 -39.98
CA ASP A 816 27.89 11.72 -39.61
C ASP A 816 26.41 11.60 -39.24
N ILE A 817 25.72 12.73 -39.04
CA ILE A 817 24.30 12.82 -38.70
C ILE A 817 23.51 13.12 -39.98
N PRO A 818 22.84 12.12 -40.59
CA PRO A 818 22.15 12.33 -41.85
C PRO A 818 20.93 13.24 -41.66
N PHE A 819 20.73 14.19 -42.58
CA PHE A 819 19.52 15.04 -42.59
C PHE A 819 18.23 14.22 -42.65
N SER A 820 18.29 13.01 -43.21
CA SER A 820 17.18 12.07 -43.28
C SER A 820 16.66 11.63 -41.90
N LEU A 821 17.41 11.83 -40.81
CA LEU A 821 16.99 11.56 -39.44
C LEU A 821 15.78 12.42 -39.00
N ALA A 822 15.61 13.60 -39.60
CA ALA A 822 14.46 14.48 -39.43
C ALA A 822 13.12 13.82 -39.79
N SER A 823 13.12 12.77 -40.64
CA SER A 823 11.92 12.07 -41.08
C SER A 823 11.33 11.08 -40.06
N LEU A 824 11.98 10.87 -38.92
CA LEU A 824 11.56 9.92 -37.88
C LEU A 824 10.42 10.47 -37.01
N SER A 825 9.22 10.50 -37.57
CA SER A 825 8.04 11.10 -36.93
C SER A 825 7.59 10.43 -35.62
N SER A 826 7.91 9.15 -35.41
CA SER A 826 7.58 8.40 -34.19
C SER A 826 8.59 8.57 -33.05
N LEU A 827 9.72 9.25 -33.29
CA LEU A 827 10.83 9.33 -32.34
C LEU A 827 10.44 10.16 -31.11
N GLN A 828 10.53 9.56 -29.93
CA GLN A 828 10.18 10.18 -28.65
C GLN A 828 11.42 10.51 -27.82
N ASN A 829 12.45 9.66 -27.87
CA ASN A 829 13.66 9.81 -27.09
C ASN A 829 14.88 9.82 -28.01
N LEU A 830 15.63 10.92 -27.99
CA LEU A 830 16.89 11.07 -28.71
C LEU A 830 18.03 11.34 -27.73
N CYS A 831 19.05 10.49 -27.77
CA CYS A 831 20.26 10.67 -26.99
C CYS A 831 21.50 10.61 -27.89
N PHE A 832 22.23 11.71 -27.97
CA PHE A 832 23.51 11.81 -28.68
C PHE A 832 24.66 12.17 -27.73
N SER A 833 24.58 11.72 -26.47
CA SER A 833 25.55 12.11 -25.45
C SER A 833 26.98 11.63 -25.78
N ASN A 834 28.01 12.33 -25.27
CA ASN A 834 29.41 11.96 -25.38
C ASN A 834 29.95 11.91 -26.84
N ASN A 835 29.50 12.83 -27.70
CA ASN A 835 29.96 12.96 -29.09
C ASN A 835 30.70 14.28 -29.35
N LYS A 836 31.19 14.51 -30.58
CA LYS A 836 32.15 15.57 -30.92
C LYS A 836 31.66 16.61 -31.92
N PHE A 837 30.40 16.56 -32.33
CA PHE A 837 29.80 17.54 -33.22
C PHE A 837 29.73 18.93 -32.56
N HIS A 838 29.90 19.99 -33.35
CA HIS A 838 29.77 21.38 -32.91
C HIS A 838 28.33 21.87 -33.02
N ALA A 839 27.53 21.30 -33.93
CA ALA A 839 26.12 21.61 -34.09
C ALA A 839 25.35 20.39 -34.62
N ILE A 840 24.03 20.39 -34.42
CA ILE A 840 23.11 19.45 -35.06
C ILE A 840 22.55 20.16 -36.31
N HIS A 841 22.84 19.63 -37.50
CA HIS A 841 22.59 20.31 -38.78
C HIS A 841 21.17 20.15 -39.35
N PHE A 842 20.35 19.25 -38.79
CA PHE A 842 18.94 19.12 -39.18
C PHE A 842 18.02 19.76 -38.14
N ASN A 843 16.81 20.12 -38.54
CA ASN A 843 15.86 20.77 -37.66
C ASN A 843 15.23 19.74 -36.71
N LEU A 844 15.41 19.89 -35.38
CA LEU A 844 14.79 18.97 -34.43
C LEU A 844 13.26 19.16 -34.38
N CYS A 845 12.72 20.31 -34.82
CA CYS A 845 11.28 20.53 -34.94
C CYS A 845 10.58 19.51 -35.85
N ASP A 846 11.29 18.92 -36.82
CA ASP A 846 10.74 17.90 -37.71
C ASP A 846 10.43 16.58 -36.96
N LEU A 847 11.08 16.36 -35.81
CA LEU A 847 10.80 15.25 -34.89
C LEU A 847 9.56 15.55 -34.03
N SER A 848 8.40 15.61 -34.68
CA SER A 848 7.11 16.03 -34.09
C SER A 848 6.63 15.26 -32.85
N SER A 849 7.19 14.08 -32.56
CA SER A 849 6.86 13.29 -31.36
C SER A 849 7.91 13.35 -30.25
N LEU A 850 8.98 14.14 -30.41
CA LEU A 850 10.12 14.15 -29.49
C LEU A 850 9.73 14.70 -28.12
N LYS A 851 10.04 13.93 -27.07
CA LYS A 851 9.75 14.22 -25.67
C LYS A 851 11.02 14.37 -24.83
N TYR A 852 12.06 13.60 -25.14
CA TYR A 852 13.31 13.59 -24.38
C TYR A 852 14.51 13.82 -25.32
N LEU A 853 15.33 14.81 -25.00
CA LEU A 853 16.57 15.12 -25.71
C LEU A 853 17.74 15.17 -24.73
N ASN A 854 18.75 14.32 -24.97
CA ASN A 854 19.98 14.30 -24.18
C ASN A 854 21.21 14.49 -25.09
N LEU A 855 21.90 15.61 -24.87
CA LEU A 855 23.12 16.02 -25.58
C LEU A 855 24.31 16.14 -24.62
N SER A 856 24.24 15.48 -23.46
CA SER A 856 25.26 15.56 -22.43
C SER A 856 26.64 15.10 -22.90
N GLU A 857 27.68 15.58 -22.25
CA GLU A 857 29.10 15.33 -22.50
C GLU A 857 29.53 15.57 -23.95
N CYS A 858 28.90 16.51 -24.66
CA CYS A 858 29.33 16.96 -25.99
C CYS A 858 30.18 18.24 -25.86
N PRO A 859 31.51 18.14 -25.66
CA PRO A 859 32.34 19.29 -25.28
C PRO A 859 32.43 20.38 -26.35
N ASN A 860 32.31 20.00 -27.63
CA ASN A 860 32.45 20.91 -28.78
C ASN A 860 31.13 21.57 -29.21
N LEU A 861 29.99 21.12 -28.65
CA LEU A 861 28.65 21.59 -29.03
C LEU A 861 28.53 23.09 -28.71
N LYS A 862 28.34 23.92 -29.74
CA LYS A 862 28.23 25.39 -29.62
C LYS A 862 26.79 25.87 -29.56
N SER A 863 25.90 25.24 -30.29
CA SER A 863 24.48 25.61 -30.35
C SER A 863 23.57 24.39 -30.54
N ILE A 864 22.35 24.52 -30.06
CA ILE A 864 21.27 23.54 -30.27
C ILE A 864 20.25 24.18 -31.23
N PRO A 865 19.80 23.49 -32.31
CA PRO A 865 18.81 24.02 -33.25
C PRO A 865 17.42 24.13 -32.60
N GLU A 866 16.43 24.66 -33.34
CA GLU A 866 15.05 24.75 -32.85
C GLU A 866 14.49 23.38 -32.44
N ILE A 867 13.75 23.36 -31.32
CA ILE A 867 13.26 22.15 -30.65
C ILE A 867 11.73 22.10 -30.76
N PRO A 868 11.13 20.91 -30.95
CA PRO A 868 9.68 20.77 -31.09
C PRO A 868 8.92 21.08 -29.77
N PRO A 869 7.71 21.65 -29.84
CA PRO A 869 6.90 22.02 -28.68
C PRO A 869 6.41 20.83 -27.85
N THR A 870 6.60 19.60 -28.35
CA THR A 870 6.30 18.36 -27.63
C THR A 870 7.33 17.98 -26.58
N LEU A 871 8.51 18.63 -26.59
CA LEU A 871 9.61 18.28 -25.69
C LEU A 871 9.21 18.47 -24.21
N GLN A 872 9.52 17.45 -23.40
CA GLN A 872 9.28 17.42 -21.95
C GLN A 872 10.59 17.54 -21.17
N ASN A 873 11.70 16.99 -21.69
CA ASN A 873 12.98 16.98 -20.96
C ASN A 873 14.14 17.33 -21.90
N LEU A 874 14.95 18.31 -21.50
CA LEU A 874 16.19 18.70 -22.17
C LEU A 874 17.38 18.54 -21.22
N ARG A 875 18.36 17.73 -21.62
CA ARG A 875 19.60 17.49 -20.86
C ARG A 875 20.84 17.82 -21.67
N ALA A 876 21.70 18.67 -21.11
CA ALA A 876 23.03 18.95 -21.65
C ALA A 876 24.03 19.17 -20.51
N TYR A 877 24.69 18.10 -20.07
CA TYR A 877 25.71 18.18 -19.03
C TYR A 877 27.11 18.29 -19.63
N LYS A 878 28.03 19.02 -19.02
CA LYS A 878 29.44 19.18 -19.46
C LYS A 878 29.60 19.58 -20.93
N CYS A 879 28.62 20.28 -21.52
CA CYS A 879 28.72 20.85 -22.86
C CYS A 879 29.44 22.20 -22.79
N LYS A 880 30.77 22.15 -22.57
CA LYS A 880 31.56 23.32 -22.19
C LYS A 880 31.54 24.46 -23.22
N SER A 881 31.51 24.13 -24.51
CA SER A 881 31.45 25.11 -25.60
C SER A 881 30.04 25.62 -25.92
N LEU A 882 28.99 25.19 -25.20
CA LEU A 882 27.61 25.59 -25.51
C LEU A 882 27.41 27.08 -25.23
N GLU A 883 27.25 27.87 -26.29
CA GLU A 883 27.10 29.33 -26.22
C GLU A 883 25.64 29.76 -26.16
N ARG A 884 24.75 29.11 -26.93
CA ARG A 884 23.35 29.52 -27.09
C ARG A 884 22.39 28.33 -27.17
N LEU A 885 21.22 28.50 -26.56
CA LEU A 885 20.04 27.64 -26.74
C LEU A 885 19.05 28.25 -27.74
N PRO A 886 18.15 27.44 -28.33
CA PRO A 886 17.02 27.98 -29.08
C PRO A 886 16.06 28.74 -28.14
N ASN A 887 15.20 29.58 -28.72
CA ASN A 887 14.14 30.25 -27.95
C ASN A 887 13.17 29.20 -27.37
N LEU A 888 13.04 29.16 -26.04
CA LEU A 888 12.25 28.15 -25.34
C LEU A 888 10.77 28.53 -25.18
N SER A 889 10.37 29.74 -25.58
CA SER A 889 9.01 30.26 -25.31
C SER A 889 7.86 29.39 -25.83
N GLY A 890 8.08 28.64 -26.92
CA GLY A 890 7.12 27.71 -27.50
C GLY A 890 6.99 26.36 -26.78
N LEU A 891 7.88 26.03 -25.82
CA LEU A 891 7.98 24.70 -25.20
C LEU A 891 7.04 24.54 -23.99
N LYS A 892 5.73 24.72 -24.20
CA LYS A 892 4.72 24.69 -23.13
C LYS A 892 4.60 23.37 -22.37
N ARG A 893 5.15 22.27 -22.91
CA ARG A 893 5.17 20.94 -22.30
C ARG A 893 6.48 20.60 -21.58
N LEU A 894 7.48 21.48 -21.61
CA LEU A 894 8.76 21.23 -20.96
C LEU A 894 8.55 21.11 -19.45
N GLU A 895 8.98 19.99 -18.86
CA GLU A 895 8.94 19.71 -17.43
C GLU A 895 10.33 19.84 -16.78
N GLU A 896 11.39 19.44 -17.48
CA GLU A 896 12.76 19.43 -16.96
C GLU A 896 13.76 20.08 -17.94
N LEU A 897 14.50 21.07 -17.43
CA LEU A 897 15.63 21.70 -18.11
C LEU A 897 16.88 21.52 -17.25
N GLU A 898 17.82 20.68 -17.69
CA GLU A 898 19.02 20.37 -16.92
C GLU A 898 20.28 20.60 -17.78
N LEU A 899 20.97 21.71 -17.50
CA LEU A 899 22.19 22.17 -18.15
C LEU A 899 23.30 22.23 -17.09
N TYR A 900 24.21 21.27 -17.09
CA TYR A 900 25.29 21.22 -16.10
C TYR A 900 26.62 21.56 -16.75
N CYS A 901 27.49 22.31 -16.08
CA CYS A 901 28.83 22.67 -16.58
C CYS A 901 28.83 23.21 -18.02
N CYS A 902 27.82 23.99 -18.42
CA CYS A 902 27.77 24.68 -19.71
C CYS A 902 28.49 26.03 -19.55
N GLU A 903 29.83 25.99 -19.54
CA GLU A 903 30.66 27.12 -19.09
C GLU A 903 30.55 28.38 -19.96
N MET A 904 30.21 28.24 -21.25
CA MET A 904 30.09 29.34 -22.22
C MET A 904 28.65 29.88 -22.37
N LEU A 905 27.66 29.27 -21.73
CA LEU A 905 26.25 29.66 -21.88
C LEU A 905 26.01 30.99 -21.15
N THR A 906 25.56 32.02 -21.86
CA THR A 906 25.39 33.37 -21.29
C THR A 906 23.96 33.71 -20.91
N GLU A 907 22.96 33.21 -21.64
CA GLU A 907 21.55 33.51 -21.40
C GLU A 907 20.65 32.39 -21.93
N ILE A 908 19.40 32.36 -21.47
CA ILE A 908 18.34 31.46 -21.96
C ILE A 908 17.14 32.32 -22.32
N GLN A 909 16.77 32.36 -23.60
CA GLN A 909 15.66 33.17 -24.11
C GLN A 909 14.32 32.42 -23.98
N GLY A 910 13.28 33.13 -23.54
CA GLY A 910 11.91 32.60 -23.47
C GLY A 910 11.63 31.66 -22.29
N LEU A 911 12.51 31.65 -21.28
CA LEU A 911 12.35 30.84 -20.07
C LEU A 911 11.07 31.25 -19.30
N GLU A 912 10.79 32.55 -19.26
CA GLU A 912 9.65 33.18 -18.60
C GLU A 912 8.28 32.80 -19.19
N ASN A 913 8.25 32.03 -20.28
CA ASN A 913 7.02 31.59 -20.95
C ASN A 913 6.73 30.09 -20.76
N LEU A 914 7.43 29.42 -19.83
CA LEU A 914 7.33 27.96 -19.64
C LEU A 914 6.32 27.57 -18.54
N ASP A 915 5.12 27.13 -18.95
CA ASP A 915 3.99 26.91 -18.02
C ASP A 915 4.00 25.56 -17.29
N SER A 916 4.84 24.62 -17.72
CA SER A 916 4.86 23.23 -17.23
C SER A 916 6.14 22.83 -16.49
N VAL A 917 7.15 23.71 -16.46
CA VAL A 917 8.46 23.37 -15.92
C VAL A 917 8.40 23.13 -14.42
N ARG A 918 8.93 21.99 -14.00
CA ARG A 918 9.01 21.54 -12.61
C ARG A 918 10.44 21.58 -12.10
N ARG A 919 11.44 21.47 -12.98
CA ARG A 919 12.85 21.47 -12.61
C ARG A 919 13.67 22.29 -13.59
N ILE A 920 14.45 23.23 -13.06
CA ILE A 920 15.51 23.95 -13.78
C ILE A 920 16.81 23.72 -13.02
N SER A 921 17.85 23.35 -13.75
CA SER A 921 19.15 23.03 -13.18
C SER A 921 20.25 23.55 -14.09
N LEU A 922 20.97 24.59 -13.65
CA LEU A 922 22.05 25.27 -14.38
C LEU A 922 23.41 25.13 -13.68
N TRP A 923 23.61 24.06 -12.90
CA TRP A 923 24.81 23.89 -12.06
C TRP A 923 26.13 24.15 -12.82
N SER A 924 26.98 24.99 -12.26
CA SER A 924 28.31 25.34 -12.81
C SER A 924 28.29 25.96 -14.22
N CYS A 925 27.22 26.65 -14.60
CA CYS A 925 27.20 27.48 -15.82
C CYS A 925 27.86 28.85 -15.52
N LYS A 926 29.19 28.87 -15.48
CA LYS A 926 29.98 30.02 -14.98
C LYS A 926 29.75 31.34 -15.73
N SER A 927 29.46 31.28 -17.04
CA SER A 927 29.19 32.48 -17.85
C SER A 927 27.73 32.94 -17.80
N PHE A 928 26.84 32.19 -17.13
CA PHE A 928 25.41 32.39 -17.21
C PHE A 928 24.96 33.66 -16.48
N GLY A 929 24.46 34.60 -17.29
CA GLY A 929 23.52 35.69 -17.02
C GLY A 929 23.89 36.70 -15.95
N ARG A 930 23.46 37.97 -16.12
CA ARG A 930 23.31 38.89 -14.98
C ARG A 930 21.94 38.75 -14.32
N LEU A 931 20.90 38.44 -15.10
CA LEU A 931 19.49 38.42 -14.67
C LEU A 931 18.82 37.11 -15.10
N LEU A 932 18.02 36.53 -14.21
CA LEU A 932 17.12 35.41 -14.49
C LEU A 932 15.68 35.78 -14.11
N ASP A 933 14.73 35.70 -15.05
CA ASP A 933 13.31 35.93 -14.76
C ASP A 933 12.57 34.59 -14.62
N VAL A 934 11.97 34.36 -13.46
CA VAL A 934 11.17 33.15 -13.14
C VAL A 934 9.72 33.48 -12.80
N SER A 935 9.27 34.71 -13.09
CA SER A 935 7.99 35.27 -12.60
C SER A 935 6.75 34.45 -12.95
N ASN A 936 6.76 33.72 -14.07
CA ASN A 936 5.61 32.95 -14.56
C ASN A 936 5.74 31.43 -14.31
N LEU A 937 6.80 30.97 -13.62
CA LEU A 937 7.11 29.54 -13.44
C LEU A 937 6.37 28.92 -12.25
N SER A 938 5.05 29.11 -12.16
CA SER A 938 4.22 28.75 -11.00
C SER A 938 4.28 27.25 -10.59
N LYS A 939 4.61 26.34 -11.53
CA LYS A 939 4.75 24.89 -11.29
C LYS A 939 6.16 24.44 -10.93
N LEU A 940 7.14 25.35 -10.90
CA LEU A 940 8.54 25.03 -10.60
C LEU A 940 8.66 24.50 -9.18
N LYS A 941 9.25 23.32 -9.03
CA LYS A 941 9.49 22.67 -7.73
C LYS A 941 10.96 22.76 -7.32
N ASN A 942 11.86 22.67 -8.29
CA ASN A 942 13.29 22.58 -8.07
C ASN A 942 14.02 23.60 -8.97
N LEU A 943 14.77 24.50 -8.36
CA LEU A 943 15.65 25.44 -9.04
C LEU A 943 17.07 25.25 -8.52
N ASP A 944 18.00 24.82 -9.37
CA ASP A 944 19.41 24.74 -9.02
C ASP A 944 20.22 25.64 -9.95
N LEU A 945 20.88 26.64 -9.40
CA LEU A 945 21.76 27.57 -10.11
C LEU A 945 23.15 27.57 -9.46
N SER A 946 23.48 26.55 -8.67
CA SER A 946 24.70 26.59 -7.88
C SER A 946 25.95 26.64 -8.76
N HIS A 947 26.97 27.37 -8.30
CA HIS A 947 28.18 27.70 -9.06
C HIS A 947 27.95 28.54 -10.35
N CYS A 948 26.82 29.24 -10.49
CA CYS A 948 26.65 30.30 -11.50
C CYS A 948 27.27 31.62 -11.02
N GLU A 949 28.59 31.77 -11.17
CA GLU A 949 29.37 32.84 -10.55
C GLU A 949 29.04 34.27 -11.06
N ARG A 950 28.50 34.41 -12.26
CA ARG A 950 28.17 35.72 -12.88
C ARG A 950 26.73 36.18 -12.65
N LEU A 951 25.87 35.34 -12.07
CA LEU A 951 24.47 35.65 -11.80
C LEU A 951 24.35 36.76 -10.75
N ILE A 952 23.69 37.87 -11.09
CA ILE A 952 23.58 39.07 -10.23
C ILE A 952 22.18 39.21 -9.60
N GLU A 953 21.13 38.87 -10.34
CA GLU A 953 19.73 39.11 -9.96
C GLU A 953 18.81 37.97 -10.43
N ILE A 954 17.81 37.62 -9.62
CA ILE A 954 16.70 36.71 -9.97
C ILE A 954 15.39 37.45 -9.68
N ARG A 955 14.48 37.51 -10.66
CA ARG A 955 13.17 38.18 -10.54
C ARG A 955 12.02 37.18 -10.46
N GLY A 956 11.00 37.53 -9.66
CA GLY A 956 9.74 36.78 -9.60
C GLY A 956 9.77 35.52 -8.74
N LEU A 957 10.74 35.40 -7.82
CA LEU A 957 10.81 34.27 -6.88
C LEU A 957 9.57 34.19 -5.98
N GLU A 958 8.97 35.33 -5.65
CA GLU A 958 7.75 35.48 -4.87
C GLU A 958 6.51 34.82 -5.52
N ASN A 959 6.53 34.60 -6.83
CA ASN A 959 5.42 34.00 -7.58
C ASN A 959 5.51 32.45 -7.68
N LEU A 960 6.55 31.84 -7.09
CA LEU A 960 6.84 30.40 -7.24
C LEU A 960 6.13 29.52 -6.21
N HIS A 961 4.80 29.53 -6.18
CA HIS A 961 4.00 28.83 -5.15
C HIS A 961 4.27 27.32 -5.01
N SER A 962 4.78 26.64 -6.04
CA SER A 962 5.07 25.20 -6.01
C SER A 962 6.50 24.86 -5.59
N ILE A 963 7.36 25.84 -5.35
CA ILE A 963 8.79 25.62 -5.11
C ILE A 963 9.00 24.86 -3.79
N ARG A 964 9.89 23.87 -3.85
CA ARG A 964 10.30 23.06 -2.69
C ARG A 964 11.80 23.15 -2.45
N TYR A 965 12.55 23.49 -3.49
CA TYR A 965 13.99 23.42 -3.48
C TYR A 965 14.61 24.53 -4.32
N ILE A 966 15.45 25.37 -3.72
CA ILE A 966 16.28 26.35 -4.43
C ILE A 966 17.75 26.19 -4.00
N ASN A 967 18.65 25.98 -4.94
CA ASN A 967 20.08 25.88 -4.70
C ASN A 967 20.83 27.04 -5.39
N LEU A 968 21.36 27.98 -4.60
CA LEU A 968 22.17 29.11 -5.05
C LEU A 968 23.57 29.10 -4.41
N PHE A 969 24.05 27.93 -3.99
CA PHE A 969 25.39 27.81 -3.43
C PHE A 969 26.45 28.21 -4.46
N ASN A 970 27.50 28.88 -4.00
CA ASN A 970 28.61 29.42 -4.80
C ASN A 970 28.23 30.44 -5.89
N CYS A 971 27.05 31.07 -5.81
CA CYS A 971 26.66 32.21 -6.67
C CYS A 971 27.21 33.54 -6.12
N LYS A 972 28.52 33.77 -6.25
CA LYS A 972 29.22 34.87 -5.56
C LYS A 972 28.76 36.29 -5.93
N ALA A 973 28.28 36.50 -7.16
CA ALA A 973 27.79 37.82 -7.60
C ALA A 973 26.33 38.09 -7.22
N LEU A 974 25.60 37.08 -6.74
CA LEU A 974 24.18 37.17 -6.44
C LEU A 974 23.98 37.75 -5.04
N LYS A 975 23.32 38.92 -4.95
CA LYS A 975 22.85 39.43 -3.67
C LYS A 975 21.72 38.55 -3.14
N ASN A 976 21.56 38.47 -1.82
CA ASN A 976 20.48 37.69 -1.19
C ASN A 976 19.12 38.03 -1.84
N PRO A 977 18.52 37.10 -2.60
CA PRO A 977 17.30 37.38 -3.35
C PRO A 977 16.03 37.16 -2.51
N PHE A 978 16.17 36.67 -1.27
CA PHE A 978 15.05 36.34 -0.40
C PHE A 978 14.65 37.53 0.49
N THR A 979 13.43 38.00 0.29
CA THR A 979 12.78 39.04 1.11
C THR A 979 11.80 38.42 2.12
N GLU A 980 11.37 39.18 3.13
CA GLU A 980 10.31 38.71 4.05
C GLU A 980 9.04 38.34 3.28
N ASN A 981 8.68 39.10 2.24
CA ASN A 981 7.53 38.82 1.38
C ASN A 981 7.64 37.48 0.64
N PHE A 982 8.84 37.06 0.24
CA PHE A 982 9.05 35.73 -0.33
C PHE A 982 8.64 34.64 0.68
N PHE A 983 9.09 34.74 1.93
CA PHE A 983 8.74 33.75 2.96
C PHE A 983 7.25 33.80 3.32
N LYS A 984 6.64 34.98 3.31
CA LYS A 984 5.18 35.15 3.43
C LYS A 984 4.44 34.59 2.21
N ALA A 985 4.96 34.58 0.99
CA ALA A 985 4.19 34.04 -0.15
C ALA A 985 4.08 32.50 -0.19
N HIS A 986 4.95 31.77 0.53
CA HIS A 986 5.17 30.34 0.32
C HIS A 986 4.51 29.38 1.34
N TYR A 987 3.76 29.89 2.33
CA TYR A 987 3.23 29.05 3.43
C TYR A 987 1.90 28.32 3.12
N GLU A 988 1.15 28.73 2.09
CA GLU A 988 -0.25 28.28 1.87
C GLU A 988 -0.40 26.78 1.56
N HIS A 989 0.67 26.10 1.17
CA HIS A 989 0.62 24.71 0.68
C HIS A 989 1.19 23.65 1.64
N GLY A 990 1.72 24.05 2.81
CA GLY A 990 2.18 23.11 3.85
C GLY A 990 3.35 22.19 3.46
N SER A 991 4.03 22.44 2.34
CA SER A 991 5.17 21.67 1.88
C SER A 991 6.49 22.19 2.44
N GLU A 992 7.45 21.29 2.66
CA GLU A 992 8.82 21.67 3.01
C GLU A 992 9.47 22.51 1.91
N LEU A 993 10.21 23.54 2.34
CA LEU A 993 11.01 24.41 1.47
C LEU A 993 12.46 24.40 1.97
N GLN A 994 13.39 24.08 1.08
CA GLN A 994 14.83 24.09 1.34
C GLN A 994 15.52 25.06 0.39
N LEU A 995 16.29 25.99 0.95
CA LEU A 995 17.02 27.00 0.19
C LEU A 995 18.51 26.96 0.57
N GLY A 996 19.38 27.10 -0.43
CA GLY A 996 20.82 27.31 -0.24
C GLY A 996 21.26 28.62 -0.88
N LEU A 997 22.11 29.41 -0.21
CA LEU A 997 22.69 30.64 -0.76
C LEU A 997 24.11 30.93 -0.28
N CYS A 998 24.88 31.67 -1.07
CA CYS A 998 26.16 32.27 -0.68
C CYS A 998 25.94 33.56 0.12
N ASN A 999 25.55 33.43 1.38
CA ASN A 999 25.50 34.56 2.30
C ASN A 999 26.03 34.13 3.66
N SER A 1000 26.74 35.04 4.31
CA SER A 1000 27.37 34.85 5.61
C SER A 1000 26.57 35.45 6.77
N ASN A 1001 25.48 36.16 6.49
CA ASN A 1001 24.70 36.84 7.51
C ASN A 1001 23.21 36.48 7.46
N VAL A 1002 22.66 36.22 8.65
CA VAL A 1002 21.21 36.10 8.87
C VAL A 1002 20.58 37.49 8.72
N PRO A 1003 19.53 37.68 7.88
CA PRO A 1003 18.93 38.99 7.64
C PRO A 1003 18.38 39.67 8.89
N ASN A 1004 18.43 41.01 8.97
CA ASN A 1004 18.04 41.77 10.16
C ASN A 1004 16.58 41.55 10.62
N TRP A 1005 15.68 41.22 9.71
CA TRP A 1005 14.26 40.96 10.01
C TRP A 1005 13.97 39.55 10.59
N PHE A 1006 14.97 38.66 10.75
CA PHE A 1006 14.79 37.42 11.50
C PHE A 1006 14.59 37.71 13.00
N SER A 1007 13.58 37.08 13.61
CA SER A 1007 13.10 37.39 14.96
C SER A 1007 14.08 36.97 16.06
N TYR A 1008 14.76 35.84 15.89
CA TYR A 1008 15.75 35.33 16.84
C TYR A 1008 17.05 35.01 16.10
N LYS A 1009 18.19 35.39 16.68
CA LYS A 1009 19.52 35.14 16.10
C LYS A 1009 20.54 34.91 17.20
N VAL A 1010 21.45 33.98 16.98
CA VAL A 1010 22.56 33.68 17.87
C VAL A 1010 23.81 33.40 17.03
N ASP A 1011 24.95 33.89 17.50
CA ASP A 1011 26.26 33.45 17.02
C ASP A 1011 26.58 32.11 17.70
N GLY A 1012 26.67 31.03 16.93
CA GLY A 1012 26.84 29.65 17.40
C GLY A 1012 25.79 28.66 16.90
N CYS A 1013 25.89 27.42 17.38
CA CYS A 1013 25.10 26.27 16.95
C CYS A 1013 23.83 26.01 17.77
N SER A 1014 23.58 26.78 18.84
CA SER A 1014 22.47 26.55 19.77
C SER A 1014 21.74 27.85 20.08
N MET A 1015 20.41 27.79 20.17
CA MET A 1015 19.61 28.92 20.64
C MET A 1015 18.42 28.48 21.48
N CYS A 1016 18.00 29.32 22.42
CA CYS A 1016 16.76 29.18 23.16
C CYS A 1016 15.93 30.45 22.99
N PHE A 1017 14.63 30.31 22.76
CA PHE A 1017 13.71 31.45 22.65
C PHE A 1017 12.31 31.08 23.13
N ASN A 1018 11.55 32.09 23.54
CA ASN A 1018 10.16 31.92 23.95
C ASN A 1018 9.22 32.22 22.78
N MET A 1019 8.26 31.33 22.54
CA MET A 1019 7.18 31.55 21.57
C MET A 1019 6.32 32.76 22.01
N PRO A 1020 6.10 33.76 21.14
CA PRO A 1020 5.35 34.97 21.50
C PRO A 1020 3.86 34.66 21.72
N LEU A 1021 3.21 35.45 22.58
CA LEU A 1021 1.76 35.39 22.77
C LEU A 1021 1.07 36.07 21.57
N GLN A 1022 0.41 35.29 20.73
CA GLN A 1022 -0.19 35.77 19.49
C GLN A 1022 -1.71 35.56 19.51
N GLY A 1023 -2.39 36.06 20.55
CA GLY A 1023 -3.86 36.15 20.64
C GLY A 1023 -4.65 35.00 19.99
N GLU A 1024 -5.41 35.33 18.93
CA GLU A 1024 -6.22 34.38 18.15
C GLU A 1024 -5.53 33.93 16.84
N SER A 1025 -4.25 34.24 16.66
CA SER A 1025 -3.47 33.87 15.48
C SER A 1025 -2.99 32.42 15.58
N THR A 1026 -3.02 31.72 14.45
CA THR A 1026 -2.58 30.32 14.36
C THR A 1026 -1.13 30.23 13.92
N PHE A 1027 -0.29 29.53 14.69
CA PHE A 1027 1.07 29.22 14.30
C PHE A 1027 1.07 28.35 13.03
N LEU A 1028 1.89 28.70 12.04
CA LEU A 1028 2.00 27.97 10.77
C LEU A 1028 3.27 27.14 10.66
N GLY A 1029 4.38 27.61 11.24
CA GLY A 1029 5.69 26.98 11.15
C GLY A 1029 6.81 27.98 11.38
N MET A 1030 8.06 27.52 11.25
CA MET A 1030 9.24 28.36 11.41
C MET A 1030 10.21 28.21 10.24
N PHE A 1031 10.92 29.29 9.92
CA PHE A 1031 12.10 29.27 9.06
C PHE A 1031 13.35 29.22 9.93
N LEU A 1032 14.17 28.21 9.71
CA LEU A 1032 15.48 28.05 10.33
C LEU A 1032 16.56 28.43 9.31
N TRP A 1033 17.30 29.49 9.60
CA TRP A 1033 18.46 29.94 8.82
C TRP A 1033 19.73 29.50 9.53
N VAL A 1034 20.62 28.80 8.84
CA VAL A 1034 21.90 28.33 9.40
C VAL A 1034 23.03 28.80 8.50
N VAL A 1035 24.01 29.47 9.08
CA VAL A 1035 25.24 29.92 8.41
C VAL A 1035 26.37 28.96 8.75
N TYR A 1036 26.97 28.37 7.72
CA TYR A 1036 28.08 27.45 7.82
C TYR A 1036 29.41 28.15 7.53
N GLY A 1037 30.45 27.73 8.25
CA GLY A 1037 31.85 28.04 7.98
C GLY A 1037 32.43 27.20 6.84
N THR A 1038 33.68 27.46 6.53
CA THR A 1038 34.45 26.79 5.46
C THR A 1038 35.01 25.45 5.95
N VAL A 1039 34.96 24.41 5.11
CA VAL A 1039 35.47 23.06 5.42
C VAL A 1039 36.47 22.62 4.35
N ASP A 1040 37.52 21.88 4.75
CA ASP A 1040 38.53 21.32 3.84
C ASP A 1040 37.98 20.20 2.92
N GLU A 1041 38.64 20.05 1.75
CA GLU A 1041 38.24 19.33 0.53
C GLU A 1041 37.79 17.85 0.63
N THR A 1042 37.83 17.21 1.80
CA THR A 1042 37.73 15.73 1.89
C THR A 1042 36.55 15.19 2.71
N LYS A 1043 35.74 16.05 3.35
CA LYS A 1043 34.68 15.58 4.26
C LYS A 1043 33.29 16.07 3.86
N ASN A 1044 32.38 15.13 3.60
CA ASN A 1044 30.95 15.41 3.56
C ASN A 1044 30.45 15.64 4.99
N VAL A 1045 29.84 16.80 5.25
CA VAL A 1045 29.21 17.12 6.53
C VAL A 1045 27.70 17.00 6.39
N TYR A 1046 27.04 16.41 7.40
CA TYR A 1046 25.59 16.23 7.44
C TYR A 1046 25.03 16.84 8.74
N PRO A 1047 24.69 18.14 8.73
CA PRO A 1047 24.14 18.79 9.91
C PRO A 1047 22.71 18.34 10.19
N LYS A 1048 22.36 18.38 11.46
CA LYS A 1048 21.04 18.02 11.98
C LYS A 1048 20.62 19.06 13.01
N ALA A 1049 19.40 19.56 12.90
CA ALA A 1049 18.79 20.43 13.89
C ALA A 1049 17.89 19.60 14.82
N THR A 1050 18.23 19.58 16.09
CA THR A 1050 17.42 19.05 17.18
C THR A 1050 16.58 20.18 17.75
N ILE A 1051 15.26 20.08 17.64
CA ILE A 1051 14.32 21.09 18.13
C ILE A 1051 13.57 20.49 19.32
N VAL A 1052 13.68 21.16 20.46
CA VAL A 1052 13.10 20.72 21.73
C VAL A 1052 12.13 21.78 22.22
N ASP A 1053 10.88 21.37 22.42
CA ASP A 1053 9.91 22.08 23.26
C ASP A 1053 10.18 21.70 24.72
N GLN A 1054 10.85 22.61 25.44
CA GLN A 1054 11.25 22.38 26.83
C GLN A 1054 10.05 22.39 27.79
N THR A 1055 8.94 23.02 27.39
CA THR A 1055 7.74 23.13 28.22
C THR A 1055 6.92 21.84 28.20
N ASN A 1056 6.80 21.21 27.03
CA ASN A 1056 6.03 19.97 26.87
C ASN A 1056 6.90 18.70 26.81
N GLY A 1057 8.24 18.83 26.86
CA GLY A 1057 9.17 17.71 26.81
C GLY A 1057 9.19 16.97 25.48
N VAL A 1058 8.92 17.69 24.37
CA VAL A 1058 8.82 17.10 23.03
C VAL A 1058 10.06 17.47 22.22
N GLU A 1059 10.75 16.45 21.70
CA GLU A 1059 11.89 16.61 20.81
C GLU A 1059 11.58 16.07 19.41
N PHE A 1060 12.05 16.76 18.39
CA PHE A 1060 12.16 16.20 17.04
C PHE A 1060 13.43 16.66 16.34
N ASN A 1061 13.83 15.85 15.37
CA ASN A 1061 15.07 15.99 14.65
C ASN A 1061 14.79 16.33 13.19
N HIS A 1062 15.37 17.41 12.69
CA HIS A 1062 15.26 17.87 11.31
C HIS A 1062 16.63 17.78 10.63
N ARG A 1063 16.71 17.10 9.48
CA ARG A 1063 17.96 17.00 8.72
C ARG A 1063 18.19 18.30 7.96
N LEU A 1064 19.34 18.93 8.19
CA LEU A 1064 19.73 20.14 7.48
C LEU A 1064 20.51 19.75 6.23
N TRP A 1065 20.45 20.62 5.24
CA TRP A 1065 21.12 20.40 3.96
C TRP A 1065 22.39 21.22 3.87
N THR A 1066 23.50 20.56 3.57
CA THR A 1066 24.77 21.20 3.21
C THR A 1066 25.41 20.52 2.02
N THR A 1067 25.94 21.33 1.11
CA THR A 1067 26.93 20.90 0.11
C THR A 1067 28.32 21.28 0.60
N ILE A 1068 29.34 20.50 0.25
CA ILE A 1068 30.75 20.90 0.44
C ILE A 1068 30.93 22.26 -0.24
N SER A 1069 31.32 23.28 0.54
CA SER A 1069 31.49 24.63 0.04
C SER A 1069 32.79 25.23 0.52
N PHE A 1070 33.49 25.88 -0.42
CA PHE A 1070 34.73 26.62 -0.23
C PHE A 1070 34.51 28.06 0.28
N ALA A 1071 33.25 28.42 0.54
CA ALA A 1071 32.83 29.75 1.00
C ALA A 1071 31.73 29.62 2.05
N GLU A 1072 31.58 30.65 2.88
CA GLU A 1072 30.49 30.76 3.85
C GLU A 1072 29.14 30.70 3.12
N ASN A 1073 28.33 29.73 3.51
CA ASN A 1073 27.04 29.45 2.89
C ASN A 1073 25.96 29.44 3.96
N SER A 1074 24.73 29.74 3.52
CA SER A 1074 23.55 29.64 4.35
C SER A 1074 22.59 28.59 3.80
N SER A 1075 22.02 27.77 4.68
CA SER A 1075 20.83 26.97 4.38
C SER A 1075 19.62 27.54 5.10
N ILE A 1076 18.47 27.52 4.44
CA ILE A 1076 17.20 27.98 5.01
C ILE A 1076 16.20 26.84 4.87
N HIS A 1077 15.55 26.49 5.97
CA HIS A 1077 14.63 25.38 6.05
C HIS A 1077 13.28 25.86 6.58
N TYR A 1078 12.20 25.64 5.84
CA TYR A 1078 10.85 25.76 6.37
C TYR A 1078 10.49 24.49 7.13
N ILE A 1079 10.11 24.64 8.39
CA ILE A 1079 9.65 23.56 9.25
C ILE A 1079 8.16 23.80 9.53
N PRO A 1080 7.26 23.09 8.82
CA PRO A 1080 5.82 23.26 8.99
C PRO A 1080 5.36 22.87 10.40
N ARG A 1081 4.24 23.47 10.84
CA ARG A 1081 3.62 23.14 12.13
C ARG A 1081 3.34 21.64 12.33
N ILE A 1082 3.15 20.86 11.27
CA ILE A 1082 2.87 19.42 11.37
C ILE A 1082 3.97 18.64 12.12
N TYR A 1083 5.21 19.15 12.15
CA TYR A 1083 6.31 18.53 12.89
C TYR A 1083 6.24 18.79 14.40
N PHE A 1084 5.42 19.73 14.84
CA PHE A 1084 5.18 20.04 16.24
C PHE A 1084 4.02 19.16 16.73
N LYS A 1085 4.34 18.10 17.47
CA LYS A 1085 3.37 17.09 17.95
C LYS A 1085 2.32 17.66 18.92
N CYS A 1086 2.61 18.82 19.53
CA CYS A 1086 1.72 19.52 20.44
C CYS A 1086 1.22 20.83 19.82
N PRO A 1087 -0.02 21.26 20.11
CA PRO A 1087 -0.49 22.58 19.71
C PRO A 1087 0.32 23.66 20.43
N VAL A 1088 1.05 24.48 19.68
CA VAL A 1088 1.78 25.66 20.19
C VAL A 1088 0.75 26.74 20.56
N LYS A 1089 0.62 27.03 21.86
CA LYS A 1089 -0.36 27.98 22.45
C LYS A 1089 0.27 29.34 22.81
N GLY A 1090 1.59 29.47 22.75
CA GLY A 1090 2.35 30.67 23.13
C GLY A 1090 2.93 30.54 24.54
N ARG A 1091 4.09 31.18 24.77
CA ARG A 1091 4.98 31.09 25.96
C ARG A 1091 5.80 29.81 26.10
N GLU A 1092 5.67 28.83 25.22
CA GLU A 1092 6.55 27.66 25.25
C GLU A 1092 8.01 28.07 25.02
N MET A 1093 8.91 27.52 25.82
CA MET A 1093 10.35 27.68 25.65
C MET A 1093 10.87 26.66 24.64
N MET A 1094 11.37 27.14 23.52
CA MET A 1094 11.93 26.33 22.44
C MET A 1094 13.45 26.42 22.47
N SER A 1095 14.12 25.27 22.33
CA SER A 1095 15.57 25.23 22.06
C SER A 1095 15.86 24.52 20.76
N ILE A 1096 16.78 25.09 19.98
CA ILE A 1096 17.30 24.50 18.76
C ILE A 1096 18.79 24.27 18.96
N HIS A 1097 19.23 23.03 18.76
CA HIS A 1097 20.62 22.64 18.77
C HIS A 1097 20.98 22.06 17.42
N ILE A 1098 21.99 22.59 16.76
CA ILE A 1098 22.50 22.06 15.50
C ILE A 1098 23.71 21.21 15.83
N GLU A 1099 23.73 19.98 15.35
CA GLU A 1099 24.84 19.04 15.52
C GLU A 1099 25.34 18.54 14.16
N CYS A 1100 26.64 18.29 14.04
CA CYS A 1100 27.24 17.68 12.86
C CYS A 1100 27.83 16.32 13.23
N TYR A 1101 27.45 15.28 12.49
CA TYR A 1101 28.11 13.99 12.60
C TYR A 1101 29.54 14.12 12.06
N ASP A 1102 30.52 13.62 12.82
CA ASP A 1102 31.94 13.51 12.44
C ASP A 1102 32.75 14.83 12.30
N PHE A 1103 32.20 15.97 12.73
CA PHE A 1103 32.89 17.27 12.71
C PHE A 1103 32.56 18.13 13.96
N PRO A 1104 33.53 18.87 14.55
CA PRO A 1104 33.24 19.79 15.64
C PRO A 1104 32.23 20.87 15.20
N THR A 1105 31.02 20.82 15.77
CA THR A 1105 29.91 21.69 15.38
C THR A 1105 30.24 23.18 15.60
N GLU A 1106 30.97 23.51 16.67
CA GLU A 1106 31.32 24.90 17.02
C GLU A 1106 32.24 25.57 15.99
N ASP A 1107 33.03 24.79 15.25
CA ASP A 1107 33.90 25.30 14.19
C ASP A 1107 33.17 25.45 12.84
N PHE A 1108 32.09 24.69 12.63
CA PHE A 1108 31.37 24.63 11.36
C PHE A 1108 30.09 25.45 11.32
N VAL A 1109 29.33 25.58 12.40
CA VAL A 1109 28.10 26.39 12.42
C VAL A 1109 28.38 27.73 13.08
N LYS A 1110 28.42 28.80 12.26
CA LYS A 1110 28.80 30.14 12.74
C LYS A 1110 27.64 30.89 13.35
N LYS A 1111 26.46 30.83 12.73
CA LYS A 1111 25.27 31.57 13.15
C LYS A 1111 24.01 30.78 12.85
N CYS A 1112 23.00 30.94 13.68
CA CYS A 1112 21.67 30.45 13.38
C CYS A 1112 20.61 31.51 13.68
N GLY A 1113 19.51 31.46 12.94
CA GLY A 1113 18.38 32.38 13.05
C GLY A 1113 17.05 31.68 12.89
N VAL A 1114 16.04 32.14 13.63
CA VAL A 1114 14.66 31.65 13.53
C VAL A 1114 13.72 32.80 13.22
N HIS A 1115 12.82 32.55 12.28
CA HIS A 1115 11.71 33.43 11.95
C HIS A 1115 10.40 32.65 12.04
N LEU A 1116 9.40 33.18 12.75
CA LEU A 1116 8.15 32.50 13.05
C LEU A 1116 7.01 33.08 12.20
N LEU A 1117 6.16 32.21 11.66
CA LEU A 1117 4.99 32.61 10.86
C LEU A 1117 3.67 32.29 11.57
N TYR A 1118 2.76 33.27 11.53
CA TYR A 1118 1.42 33.18 12.10
C TYR A 1118 0.37 33.59 11.07
N LYS A 1119 -0.84 33.02 11.18
CA LYS A 1119 -2.01 33.38 10.38
C LYS A 1119 -3.10 33.94 11.27
N ASP A 1120 -3.55 35.15 10.98
CA ASP A 1120 -4.62 35.82 11.71
C ASP A 1120 -6.02 35.26 11.37
N LYS A 1121 -7.06 35.81 12.01
CA LYS A 1121 -8.46 35.44 11.76
C LYS A 1121 -8.99 35.80 10.38
N ASN A 1122 -8.41 36.82 9.73
CA ASN A 1122 -8.78 37.26 8.39
C ASN A 1122 -8.08 36.43 7.30
N GLY A 1123 -7.22 35.49 7.72
CA GLY A 1123 -6.45 34.63 6.84
C GLY A 1123 -5.17 35.28 6.30
N GLN A 1124 -4.79 36.46 6.78
CA GLN A 1124 -3.52 37.11 6.46
C GLN A 1124 -2.39 36.48 7.27
N VAL A 1125 -1.20 36.41 6.68
CA VAL A 1125 0.00 35.93 7.38
C VAL A 1125 0.96 37.05 7.67
N HIS A 1126 1.39 37.05 8.92
CA HIS A 1126 2.25 38.05 9.51
C HIS A 1126 3.41 37.38 10.24
N SER A 1127 4.46 38.16 10.47
CA SER A 1127 5.63 37.76 11.25
C SER A 1127 5.63 38.46 12.61
N VAL A 1128 6.40 37.93 13.56
CA VAL A 1128 6.45 38.43 14.95
C VAL A 1128 6.97 39.87 15.04
N CYS A 1129 7.69 40.35 14.03
CA CYS A 1129 8.25 41.72 14.02
C CYS A 1129 7.18 42.81 13.83
N GLU A 1130 5.97 42.49 13.35
CA GLU A 1130 4.93 43.50 13.04
C GLU A 1130 4.11 43.95 14.28
N PHE A 1131 4.33 43.36 15.46
CA PHE A 1131 3.56 43.67 16.70
C PHE A 1131 4.34 44.46 17.76
N PHE A 1132 5.61 44.81 17.52
CA PHE A 1132 6.46 45.58 18.43
C PHE A 1132 6.96 46.91 17.83
N SER A 1133 6.11 47.58 17.06
CA SER A 1133 6.28 48.98 16.64
C SER A 1133 5.13 49.84 17.13
#